data_AF-A0A150V6B3-F1
#
_entry.id   AF-A0A150V6B3-F1
#
_cell.length_a   1.000
_cell.length_b   1.000
_cell.length_c   1.000
_cell.angle_alpha   90.00
_cell.angle_beta   90.00
_cell.angle_gamma   90.00
#
_symmetry.space_group_name_H-M   'P 1'
#
loop_
_entity.id
_entity.type
_entity.pdbx_description
1 polymer ?
#
loop_
_entity_poly.entity_id
_entity_poly.type
_entity_poly.pdbx_seq_one_letter_code
_entity_poly.pdbx_strand_id
1 'polypeptide(L)'
;MQKSPPSLRSTVNPTPSSSSEYSGAGPRGEDGINAAGRDISPYETFVGERLTDHIKSFLDPELSTDRTGSLEASIRQAAVTIKYNAKWFNPTTLSTLILVALQSATASSASADLYAALDLLEKVGTYWKLPESTLPSISRFVAYAYYQGTRTHRLKRLMQAAWDVALQILRSHLGSQFISTLLDTLRDDFEITEAKLAFAYTTGTFMILSDNLMSKSSGIPTVKLAALLQSLIGHATRSDEVLCEYVMEMLIEVLGSEKHILEIDQDASWDILLEVVERYSFPPANRATIQRVLSRLQQWESHFEPRHVFVLYRLCIATDFPIFPRVQRELLSPWFRSQLQLSAAEELDGHVEKLCSSSKYISQLELIIRATFETIFEPAQEERDDLALQTTLQKLQTLMSSPSTTTSAQVTIGQEIVRAFNGCLQEHHQEWKLLPLYSTICSIVSRSPQAAEMLLRLRSDVKGSIFLIDASPKQALSSTLARQMVIDDAWSGLVRPWHASLVRILQNGSETWEVYNAVLTHLPSQLSNHRLFHDDISIIKELLAAVCHHLEAGTYMQPPPSSGLNRYYVITRLIQILTIIVSYHRNLEKKEILRTIALFNETAGSGDHVVSRYCIHALTVCCAEMPEIMSSYMDDVIDKMSKMVTQRFLAIHVLQFLGALSRLPDLHRNFAQHDYKKVFGVCFSFLLSTRGAKSTLERRRTPTSESSSAVHSEESLPEYVYALAHHLITFWYLSLKRQDRESLKPYIRSSLTYTDDHGKSVIEDQGLVTIDMMDRVDADSDCHEGQYGDEVEIEASHSNDAFTEIDGRIVERHRLAGLLLVTNKTALRTGRTLVFCRRPSGNSQRWIKNGQIARITVDCGECDYMDVLPGDTSGAYGQITIPSNLSPLGSSSIVELSEDDTMHRAIESFDRTSALDSHKAGVIYIGERQTTEERILRNISGSPDYKDFIHDLGTVEVLQGAKYNTQGLDRVDNMDGPHTIVWHSRVTELVYHVTTMMPNSDDAGETITRKKRHIGNDHVNIVFNNSGQRLDFTALYNIFPGAFTFVYIVIMPTARTSFVEARTENTDIRREERFYSVETVTRPDYPNVSPSADEKVVSGVSLAGYVRNLALNECIMSLMWASRSESADYPSSWRSRLHQLRRLADRYSAKQG
;
A
#
# COMPACT_ATOMS: atom_id res chain seq x y z
N MET A 1 34.59 -36.48 50.87
CA MET A 1 34.36 -37.77 51.56
C MET A 1 34.32 -38.89 50.51
N GLN A 2 34.69 -40.13 50.87
CA GLN A 2 34.31 -41.46 50.30
C GLN A 2 33.90 -41.60 48.80
N LYS A 3 34.30 -42.61 48.00
CA LYS A 3 35.16 -43.81 48.20
C LYS A 3 35.54 -44.45 46.83
N SER A 4 36.85 -44.70 46.65
CA SER A 4 37.55 -45.91 46.10
C SER A 4 36.77 -47.23 45.85
N PRO A 5 37.36 -48.28 45.20
CA PRO A 5 38.49 -48.44 44.23
C PRO A 5 38.10 -49.47 43.09
N PRO A 6 38.92 -50.37 42.46
CA PRO A 6 40.40 -50.62 42.33
C PRO A 6 40.85 -50.78 40.83
N SER A 7 41.97 -51.41 40.37
CA SER A 7 43.16 -52.10 40.94
C SER A 7 44.38 -52.16 39.98
N LEU A 8 45.55 -51.70 40.47
CA LEU A 8 46.88 -52.35 40.46
C LEU A 8 47.43 -53.17 39.25
N ARG A 9 48.59 -52.73 38.71
CA ARG A 9 49.91 -53.42 38.92
C ARG A 9 51.14 -52.52 38.66
N SER A 10 52.12 -52.68 39.56
CA SER A 10 53.51 -52.16 39.63
C SER A 10 54.31 -52.08 38.32
N THR A 11 55.18 -51.10 38.01
CA THR A 11 56.25 -50.34 38.73
C THR A 11 57.55 -51.11 39.06
N VAL A 12 58.67 -50.74 38.41
CA VAL A 12 60.05 -50.70 38.98
C VAL A 12 60.84 -49.56 38.28
N ASN A 13 61.64 -48.81 39.06
CA ASN A 13 62.73 -47.92 38.64
C ASN A 13 63.99 -48.37 39.42
N PRO A 14 65.24 -48.21 38.92
CA PRO A 14 65.99 -46.98 39.23
C PRO A 14 67.05 -46.53 38.19
N THR A 15 67.64 -45.37 38.48
CA THR A 15 68.83 -44.74 37.86
C THR A 15 70.10 -44.99 38.74
N PRO A 16 71.25 -44.34 38.51
CA PRO A 16 72.10 -44.23 37.31
C PRO A 16 73.55 -44.72 37.56
N SER A 17 74.45 -44.65 36.58
CA SER A 17 75.91 -44.70 36.80
C SER A 17 76.72 -43.89 35.78
N SER A 18 78.02 -43.74 36.03
CA SER A 18 78.88 -42.66 35.51
C SER A 18 79.82 -43.04 34.36
N SER A 19 80.35 -41.99 33.72
CA SER A 19 81.46 -41.97 32.77
C SER A 19 82.68 -42.84 33.11
N SER A 20 83.21 -43.53 32.09
CA SER A 20 84.65 -43.55 31.82
C SER A 20 84.91 -43.87 30.34
N GLU A 21 85.84 -43.14 29.72
CA GLU A 21 86.43 -43.52 28.43
C GLU A 21 87.57 -44.52 28.69
N TYR A 22 87.61 -45.65 27.97
CA TYR A 22 88.87 -46.35 27.71
C TYR A 22 88.76 -47.26 26.47
N SER A 23 89.69 -47.06 25.53
CA SER A 23 90.13 -47.98 24.47
C SER A 23 89.20 -49.13 24.05
N GLY A 24 88.47 -48.95 22.94
CA GLY A 24 87.83 -50.03 22.19
C GLY A 24 88.10 -49.89 20.70
N ALA A 25 88.97 -50.73 20.14
CA ALA A 25 89.19 -50.79 18.69
C ALA A 25 88.00 -51.52 18.04
N GLY A 26 87.11 -50.75 17.40
CA GLY A 26 86.02 -51.32 16.61
C GLY A 26 86.55 -52.12 15.41
N PRO A 27 85.87 -53.22 15.00
CA PRO A 27 86.31 -54.02 13.88
C PRO A 27 86.22 -53.23 12.57
N ARG A 28 87.17 -53.46 11.66
CA ARG A 28 87.02 -53.07 10.25
C ARG A 28 85.91 -53.92 9.65
N GLY A 29 84.83 -53.30 9.19
CA GLY A 29 83.92 -53.91 8.22
C GLY A 29 84.64 -54.08 6.88
N GLU A 30 84.16 -55.01 6.06
CA GLU A 30 84.76 -55.28 4.74
C GLU A 30 84.46 -54.16 3.72
N ASP A 31 83.41 -53.37 3.97
CA ASP A 31 83.21 -52.05 3.34
C ASP A 31 84.20 -51.02 3.91
N GLY A 32 85.28 -50.77 3.17
CA GLY A 32 86.37 -49.87 3.51
C GLY A 32 86.05 -48.36 3.48
N ILE A 33 84.88 -47.92 3.97
CA ILE A 33 84.57 -46.52 4.27
C ILE A 33 84.20 -46.43 5.75
N ASN A 34 84.94 -45.63 6.52
CA ASN A 34 84.78 -45.56 7.97
C ASN A 34 83.40 -44.97 8.33
N ALA A 35 82.69 -45.52 9.32
CA ALA A 35 81.26 -45.29 9.60
C ALA A 35 80.84 -43.84 9.99
N ALA A 36 81.77 -42.89 9.92
CA ALA A 36 81.55 -41.45 10.14
C ALA A 36 81.83 -40.58 8.89
N GLY A 37 82.13 -41.17 7.72
CA GLY A 37 82.31 -40.46 6.43
C GLY A 37 83.46 -39.45 6.36
N ARG A 38 84.39 -39.49 7.33
CA ARG A 38 85.50 -38.52 7.48
C ARG A 38 86.79 -38.93 6.77
N ASP A 39 87.04 -40.23 6.64
CA ASP A 39 88.21 -40.80 5.96
C ASP A 39 87.72 -41.63 4.78
N ILE A 40 88.36 -41.42 3.63
CA ILE A 40 87.99 -41.94 2.31
C ILE A 40 89.14 -42.68 1.61
N SER A 41 90.30 -42.76 2.27
CA SER A 41 91.50 -43.41 1.75
C SER A 41 91.31 -44.93 1.68
N PRO A 42 91.63 -45.65 0.58
CA PRO A 42 92.33 -45.22 -0.63
C PRO A 42 91.40 -45.12 -1.87
N TYR A 43 90.16 -44.65 -1.70
CA TYR A 43 89.13 -44.64 -2.75
C TYR A 43 88.85 -43.24 -3.32
N GLU A 44 89.70 -42.25 -3.06
CA GLU A 44 89.44 -40.81 -3.21
C GLU A 44 88.86 -40.39 -4.58
N THR A 45 89.30 -41.03 -5.67
CA THR A 45 88.81 -40.74 -7.03
C THR A 45 87.49 -41.42 -7.39
N PHE A 46 87.11 -42.49 -6.69
CA PHE A 46 85.94 -43.34 -6.98
C PHE A 46 84.82 -43.23 -5.94
N VAL A 47 85.01 -42.43 -4.87
CA VAL A 47 84.01 -42.25 -3.79
C VAL A 47 82.64 -41.86 -4.35
N GLY A 48 82.60 -40.92 -5.30
CA GLY A 48 81.34 -40.46 -5.90
C GLY A 48 80.63 -41.54 -6.71
N GLU A 49 81.36 -42.41 -7.41
CA GLU A 49 80.79 -43.51 -8.19
C GLU A 49 80.25 -44.61 -7.26
N ARG A 50 81.04 -45.05 -6.26
CA ARG A 50 80.59 -46.02 -5.25
C ARG A 50 79.37 -45.53 -4.46
N LEU A 51 79.32 -44.25 -4.07
CA LEU A 51 78.14 -43.67 -3.42
C LEU A 51 76.94 -43.61 -4.38
N THR A 52 77.16 -43.32 -5.67
CA THR A 52 76.07 -43.30 -6.67
C THR A 52 75.49 -44.70 -6.83
N ASP A 53 76.33 -45.71 -7.03
CA ASP A 53 75.88 -47.09 -7.31
C ASP A 53 75.24 -47.75 -6.08
N HIS A 54 75.73 -47.46 -4.87
CA HIS A 54 75.08 -47.87 -3.62
C HIS A 54 73.75 -47.15 -3.35
N ILE A 55 73.44 -46.04 -4.03
CA ILE A 55 72.11 -45.40 -3.98
C ILE A 55 71.21 -45.88 -5.15
N LYS A 56 71.80 -46.26 -6.31
CA LYS A 56 71.07 -46.92 -7.42
C LYS A 56 70.52 -48.29 -7.04
N SER A 57 71.20 -49.06 -6.19
CA SER A 57 70.74 -50.39 -5.75
C SER A 57 69.44 -50.38 -4.92
N PHE A 58 68.99 -49.21 -4.46
CA PHE A 58 67.67 -49.00 -3.87
C PHE A 58 66.59 -48.62 -4.90
N LEU A 59 66.97 -48.33 -6.16
CA LEU A 59 66.06 -47.99 -7.25
C LEU A 59 65.64 -49.24 -8.04
N ASP A 60 66.62 -50.03 -8.51
CA ASP A 60 66.37 -51.27 -9.27
C ASP A 60 66.44 -52.52 -8.38
N PRO A 61 65.34 -53.27 -8.18
CA PRO A 61 65.33 -54.40 -7.26
C PRO A 61 66.12 -55.63 -7.75
N GLU A 62 66.49 -55.69 -9.03
CA GLU A 62 67.14 -56.86 -9.66
C GLU A 62 68.68 -56.82 -9.63
N LEU A 63 69.30 -55.71 -9.19
CA LEU A 63 70.71 -55.41 -9.51
C LEU A 63 71.76 -55.64 -8.39
N SER A 64 71.39 -56.05 -7.17
CA SER A 64 72.38 -56.39 -6.12
C SER A 64 71.83 -57.31 -5.01
N THR A 65 72.62 -58.28 -4.58
CA THR A 65 72.26 -59.27 -3.54
C THR A 65 72.41 -58.79 -2.10
N ASP A 66 73.26 -57.81 -1.83
CA ASP A 66 73.64 -57.41 -0.47
C ASP A 66 73.09 -56.01 -0.11
N ARG A 67 72.01 -55.98 0.66
CA ARG A 67 71.33 -54.75 1.11
C ARG A 67 71.69 -54.40 2.56
N THR A 68 72.84 -53.76 2.74
CA THR A 68 73.38 -53.35 4.05
C THR A 68 73.01 -51.91 4.45
N GLY A 69 71.73 -51.64 4.69
CA GLY A 69 71.29 -50.36 5.27
C GLY A 69 69.91 -49.87 4.83
N SER A 70 69.58 -48.63 5.20
CA SER A 70 68.43 -47.87 4.70
C SER A 70 68.88 -46.74 3.76
N LEU A 71 68.02 -46.37 2.81
CA LEU A 71 68.27 -45.29 1.86
C LEU A 71 68.63 -43.96 2.57
N GLU A 72 67.89 -43.60 3.63
CA GLU A 72 68.18 -42.51 4.55
C GLU A 72 69.64 -42.49 5.04
N ALA A 73 70.18 -43.65 5.42
CA ALA A 73 71.55 -43.77 5.92
C ALA A 73 72.57 -43.58 4.80
N SER A 74 72.35 -44.20 3.64
CA SER A 74 73.20 -44.09 2.45
C SER A 74 73.27 -42.65 1.91
N ILE A 75 72.13 -41.96 1.84
CA ILE A 75 72.06 -40.55 1.41
C ILE A 75 72.73 -39.63 2.45
N ARG A 76 72.52 -39.85 3.76
CA ARG A 76 73.25 -39.10 4.80
C ARG A 76 74.76 -39.37 4.77
N GLN A 77 75.19 -40.59 4.48
CA GLN A 77 76.62 -40.91 4.31
C GLN A 77 77.22 -40.12 3.14
N ALA A 78 76.50 -39.96 2.03
CA ALA A 78 76.91 -39.08 0.94
C ALA A 78 76.99 -37.60 1.38
N ALA A 79 75.99 -37.08 2.10
CA ALA A 79 75.96 -35.69 2.60
C ALA A 79 77.09 -35.38 3.59
N VAL A 80 77.42 -36.34 4.47
CA VAL A 80 78.54 -36.25 5.41
C VAL A 80 79.89 -36.32 4.67
N THR A 81 80.02 -37.21 3.68
CA THR A 81 81.26 -37.36 2.89
C THR A 81 81.53 -36.10 2.08
N ILE A 82 80.54 -35.66 1.29
CA ILE A 82 80.10 -34.27 1.12
C ILE A 82 80.92 -33.19 1.84
N LYS A 83 80.41 -32.90 3.04
CA LYS A 83 80.84 -31.88 3.98
C LYS A 83 82.32 -31.90 4.35
N TYR A 84 82.96 -33.07 4.40
CA TYR A 84 84.39 -33.17 4.75
C TYR A 84 85.32 -33.25 3.54
N ASN A 85 84.86 -33.78 2.39
CA ASN A 85 85.71 -34.21 1.28
C ASN A 85 85.32 -33.62 -0.09
N ALA A 86 84.48 -32.58 -0.14
CA ALA A 86 83.95 -31.95 -1.37
C ALA A 86 84.96 -31.76 -2.53
N LYS A 87 86.22 -31.40 -2.22
CA LYS A 87 87.31 -31.18 -3.19
C LYS A 87 87.54 -32.38 -4.15
N TRP A 88 87.24 -33.60 -3.73
CA TRP A 88 87.50 -34.81 -4.51
C TRP A 88 86.37 -35.21 -5.47
N PHE A 89 85.22 -34.52 -5.44
CA PHE A 89 84.08 -34.84 -6.28
C PHE A 89 84.18 -34.15 -7.67
N ASN A 90 84.32 -34.94 -8.72
CA ASN A 90 84.22 -34.49 -10.10
C ASN A 90 82.79 -33.97 -10.40
N PRO A 91 82.60 -32.79 -11.02
CA PRO A 91 81.28 -32.26 -11.39
C PRO A 91 80.35 -33.23 -12.13
N THR A 92 80.85 -34.12 -12.99
CA THR A 92 80.00 -35.12 -13.67
C THR A 92 79.50 -36.18 -12.70
N THR A 93 80.40 -36.78 -11.92
CA THR A 93 80.09 -37.79 -10.90
C THR A 93 79.18 -37.24 -9.80
N LEU A 94 79.38 -35.97 -9.41
CA LEU A 94 78.49 -35.27 -8.48
C LEU A 94 77.10 -35.03 -9.08
N SER A 95 77.02 -34.70 -10.38
CA SER A 95 75.74 -34.55 -11.07
C SER A 95 74.96 -35.85 -11.08
N THR A 96 75.60 -36.99 -11.40
CA THR A 96 74.95 -38.30 -11.36
C THR A 96 74.55 -38.72 -9.95
N LEU A 97 75.38 -38.44 -8.94
CA LEU A 97 75.07 -38.72 -7.53
C LEU A 97 73.83 -37.95 -7.07
N ILE A 98 73.72 -36.66 -7.41
CA ILE A 98 72.56 -35.83 -7.10
C ILE A 98 71.33 -36.38 -7.82
N LEU A 99 71.36 -36.58 -9.14
CA LEU A 99 70.21 -37.05 -9.91
C LEU A 99 69.66 -38.37 -9.38
N VAL A 100 70.53 -39.35 -9.10
CA VAL A 100 70.15 -40.64 -8.51
C VAL A 100 69.58 -40.47 -7.11
N ALA A 101 70.21 -39.68 -6.22
CA ALA A 101 69.72 -39.49 -4.85
C ALA A 101 68.33 -38.81 -4.80
N LEU A 102 68.08 -37.83 -5.67
CA LEU A 102 66.77 -37.19 -5.79
C LEU A 102 65.72 -38.19 -6.33
N GLN A 103 66.07 -38.96 -7.36
CA GLN A 103 65.19 -39.96 -7.96
C GLN A 103 64.80 -41.08 -6.97
N SER A 104 65.78 -41.64 -6.25
CA SER A 104 65.54 -42.65 -5.20
C SER A 104 64.68 -42.08 -4.06
N ALA A 105 64.91 -40.82 -3.64
CA ALA A 105 64.11 -40.19 -2.61
C ALA A 105 62.65 -39.90 -3.05
N THR A 106 62.41 -39.54 -4.33
CA THR A 106 61.03 -39.46 -4.86
C THR A 106 60.35 -40.82 -4.99
N ALA A 107 61.10 -41.88 -5.36
CA ALA A 107 60.55 -43.22 -5.52
C ALA A 107 60.18 -43.88 -4.17
N SER A 108 61.01 -43.68 -3.13
CA SER A 108 60.78 -44.25 -1.79
C SER A 108 59.51 -43.72 -1.10
N SER A 109 59.13 -42.47 -1.38
CA SER A 109 58.02 -41.72 -0.74
C SER A 109 58.13 -41.51 0.79
N ALA A 110 59.13 -42.11 1.46
CA ALA A 110 59.35 -41.96 2.89
C ALA A 110 59.92 -40.57 3.22
N SER A 111 59.26 -39.85 4.13
CA SER A 111 59.69 -38.49 4.53
C SER A 111 61.12 -38.40 5.06
N ALA A 112 61.66 -39.48 5.65
CA ALA A 112 63.03 -39.55 6.14
C ALA A 112 64.08 -39.46 5.01
N ASP A 113 63.81 -40.12 3.88
CA ASP A 113 64.68 -40.06 2.70
C ASP A 113 64.61 -38.67 2.03
N LEU A 114 63.42 -38.04 2.02
CA LEU A 114 63.26 -36.66 1.57
C LEU A 114 64.07 -35.67 2.43
N TYR A 115 64.08 -35.83 3.76
CA TYR A 115 64.99 -35.03 4.62
C TYR A 115 66.47 -35.31 4.34
N ALA A 116 66.85 -36.57 4.09
CA ALA A 116 68.25 -36.90 3.79
C ALA A 116 68.71 -36.28 2.45
N ALA A 117 67.84 -36.28 1.44
CA ALA A 117 68.11 -35.66 0.15
C ALA A 117 68.13 -34.12 0.22
N LEU A 118 67.30 -33.49 1.05
CA LEU A 118 67.38 -32.05 1.34
C LEU A 118 68.66 -31.69 2.11
N ASP A 119 69.06 -32.47 3.12
CA ASP A 119 70.32 -32.29 3.84
C ASP A 119 71.52 -32.39 2.88
N LEU A 120 71.50 -33.38 1.96
CA LEU A 120 72.48 -33.52 0.88
C LEU A 120 72.55 -32.27 0.00
N LEU A 121 71.42 -31.73 -0.46
CA LEU A 121 71.38 -30.50 -1.27
C LEU A 121 71.91 -29.29 -0.49
N GLU A 122 71.55 -29.14 0.80
CA GLU A 122 72.08 -28.08 1.67
C GLU A 122 73.61 -28.19 1.82
N LYS A 123 74.16 -29.39 2.03
CA LYS A 123 75.62 -29.57 2.13
C LYS A 123 76.30 -29.35 0.77
N VAL A 124 75.75 -29.82 -0.34
CA VAL A 124 76.30 -29.53 -1.68
C VAL A 124 76.31 -28.01 -1.94
N GLY A 125 75.20 -27.31 -1.68
CA GLY A 125 75.10 -25.85 -1.85
C GLY A 125 75.92 -25.01 -0.85
N THR A 126 76.41 -25.62 0.24
CA THR A 126 77.25 -24.96 1.25
C THR A 126 78.74 -25.18 1.01
N TYR A 127 79.13 -26.39 0.58
CA TYR A 127 80.53 -26.82 0.49
C TYR A 127 81.05 -26.96 -0.97
N TRP A 128 80.20 -26.77 -1.99
CA TRP A 128 80.57 -26.90 -3.40
C TRP A 128 79.76 -25.98 -4.34
N LYS A 129 80.09 -25.95 -5.65
CA LYS A 129 79.25 -25.30 -6.67
C LYS A 129 78.24 -26.31 -7.22
N LEU A 130 76.95 -25.99 -7.12
CA LEU A 130 75.88 -26.76 -7.76
C LEU A 130 76.06 -26.78 -9.30
N PRO A 131 75.98 -27.95 -9.97
CA PRO A 131 76.01 -28.04 -11.42
C PRO A 131 74.71 -27.51 -12.06
N GLU A 132 74.84 -26.58 -13.01
CA GLU A 132 73.71 -25.97 -13.74
C GLU A 132 72.84 -27.02 -14.45
N SER A 133 73.44 -28.12 -14.92
CA SER A 133 72.75 -29.28 -15.53
C SER A 133 71.82 -30.04 -14.59
N THR A 134 71.95 -29.89 -13.27
CA THR A 134 71.07 -30.56 -12.29
C THR A 134 69.91 -29.70 -11.82
N LEU A 135 69.89 -28.40 -12.18
CA LEU A 135 68.93 -27.43 -11.67
C LEU A 135 67.45 -27.79 -11.92
N PRO A 136 67.04 -28.31 -13.11
CA PRO A 136 65.64 -28.69 -13.36
C PRO A 136 65.17 -29.92 -12.55
N SER A 137 66.08 -30.82 -12.18
CA SER A 137 65.76 -31.95 -11.31
C SER A 137 65.69 -31.51 -9.84
N ILE A 138 66.53 -30.54 -9.44
CA ILE A 138 66.49 -29.93 -8.12
C ILE A 138 65.22 -29.10 -7.93
N SER A 139 64.78 -28.30 -8.92
CA SER A 139 63.54 -27.52 -8.83
C SER A 139 62.33 -28.42 -8.63
N ARG A 140 62.17 -29.46 -9.46
CA ARG A 140 61.10 -30.45 -9.35
C ARG A 140 61.15 -31.22 -8.02
N PHE A 141 62.34 -31.64 -7.56
CA PHE A 141 62.47 -32.31 -6.26
C PHE A 141 62.09 -31.41 -5.07
N VAL A 142 62.59 -30.17 -5.04
CA VAL A 142 62.32 -29.23 -3.95
C VAL A 142 60.83 -28.85 -3.92
N ALA A 143 60.20 -28.66 -5.10
CA ALA A 143 58.76 -28.50 -5.22
C ALA A 143 57.98 -29.70 -4.65
N TYR A 144 58.35 -30.92 -5.03
CA TYR A 144 57.74 -32.15 -4.50
C TYR A 144 57.88 -32.25 -2.97
N ALA A 145 59.07 -32.03 -2.43
CA ALA A 145 59.32 -32.08 -0.99
C ALA A 145 58.55 -30.99 -0.22
N TYR A 146 58.42 -29.79 -0.80
CA TYR A 146 57.60 -28.70 -0.25
C TYR A 146 56.13 -29.11 -0.20
N TYR A 147 55.58 -29.61 -1.30
CA TYR A 147 54.19 -30.08 -1.38
C TYR A 147 53.90 -31.26 -0.44
N GLN A 148 54.74 -32.28 -0.36
CA GLN A 148 54.52 -33.36 0.62
C GLN A 148 54.62 -32.84 2.08
N GLY A 149 55.39 -31.78 2.31
CA GLY A 149 55.50 -31.10 3.59
C GLY A 149 54.22 -30.39 4.05
N THR A 150 53.42 -29.84 3.14
CA THR A 150 52.20 -29.09 3.48
C THR A 150 51.01 -30.00 3.82
N ARG A 151 50.97 -31.22 3.26
CA ARG A 151 49.84 -32.17 3.37
C ARG A 151 49.51 -32.63 4.79
N THR A 152 50.45 -32.59 5.74
CA THR A 152 50.17 -32.91 7.15
C THR A 152 50.98 -32.06 8.13
N HIS A 153 50.38 -31.67 9.26
CA HIS A 153 51.06 -30.88 10.30
C HIS A 153 52.31 -31.57 10.88
N ARG A 154 52.44 -32.91 10.76
CA ARG A 154 53.64 -33.66 11.18
C ARG A 154 54.84 -33.41 10.25
N LEU A 155 54.60 -33.02 9.00
CA LEU A 155 55.64 -32.79 7.98
C LEU A 155 55.96 -31.30 7.74
N LYS A 156 55.41 -30.38 8.55
CA LYS A 156 55.72 -28.93 8.44
C LYS A 156 57.22 -28.60 8.56
N ARG A 157 58.02 -29.45 9.23
CA ARG A 157 59.49 -29.35 9.26
C ARG A 157 60.15 -29.70 7.92
N LEU A 158 59.54 -30.54 7.07
CA LEU A 158 60.02 -30.89 5.73
C LEU A 158 59.77 -29.73 4.76
N MET A 159 58.57 -29.14 4.84
CA MET A 159 58.22 -27.89 4.15
C MET A 159 59.26 -26.80 4.46
N GLN A 160 59.59 -26.59 5.74
CA GLN A 160 60.59 -25.59 6.12
C GLN A 160 62.01 -25.95 5.66
N ALA A 161 62.45 -27.22 5.76
CA ALA A 161 63.75 -27.63 5.22
C ALA A 161 63.85 -27.45 3.70
N ALA A 162 62.77 -27.74 2.95
CA ALA A 162 62.70 -27.50 1.51
C ALA A 162 62.75 -26.00 1.18
N TRP A 163 62.08 -25.16 1.97
CA TRP A 163 62.17 -23.71 1.86
C TRP A 163 63.58 -23.19 2.16
N ASP A 164 64.24 -23.66 3.21
CA ASP A 164 65.59 -23.20 3.57
C ASP A 164 66.62 -23.58 2.48
N VAL A 165 66.48 -24.73 1.83
CA VAL A 165 67.27 -25.12 0.64
C VAL A 165 66.92 -24.24 -0.57
N ALA A 166 65.63 -23.99 -0.85
CA ALA A 166 65.23 -23.07 -1.92
C ALA A 166 65.80 -21.65 -1.71
N LEU A 167 65.74 -21.14 -0.47
CA LEU A 167 66.27 -19.86 -0.03
C LEU A 167 67.79 -19.78 -0.22
N GLN A 168 68.51 -20.87 0.02
CA GLN A 168 69.96 -20.98 -0.23
C GLN A 168 70.27 -20.90 -1.74
N ILE A 169 69.52 -21.61 -2.58
CA ILE A 169 69.69 -21.57 -4.04
C ILE A 169 69.32 -20.18 -4.59
N LEU A 170 68.23 -19.58 -4.13
CA LEU A 170 67.76 -18.24 -4.49
C LEU A 170 68.76 -17.12 -4.14
N ARG A 171 69.49 -17.27 -3.02
CA ARG A 171 70.57 -16.35 -2.62
C ARG A 171 71.91 -16.60 -3.33
N SER A 172 72.01 -17.68 -4.12
CA SER A 172 73.21 -18.02 -4.88
C SER A 172 73.23 -17.32 -6.25
N HIS A 173 74.36 -17.41 -6.95
CA HIS A 173 74.50 -16.97 -8.34
C HIS A 173 73.56 -17.68 -9.33
N LEU A 174 72.91 -18.78 -8.94
CA LEU A 174 71.93 -19.51 -9.74
C LEU A 174 70.48 -19.03 -9.51
N GLY A 175 70.23 -18.08 -8.59
CA GLY A 175 68.87 -17.73 -8.15
C GLY A 175 67.91 -17.29 -9.27
N SER A 176 68.41 -16.57 -10.28
CA SER A 176 67.61 -16.18 -11.46
C SER A 176 67.32 -17.36 -12.40
N GLN A 177 68.30 -18.24 -12.62
CA GLN A 177 68.11 -19.47 -13.40
C GLN A 177 67.14 -20.42 -12.69
N PHE A 178 67.21 -20.52 -11.37
CA PHE A 178 66.30 -21.34 -10.57
C PHE A 178 64.84 -20.88 -10.73
N ILE A 179 64.59 -19.57 -10.69
CA ILE A 179 63.26 -19.00 -10.98
C ILE A 179 62.81 -19.32 -12.41
N SER A 180 63.69 -19.28 -13.43
CA SER A 180 63.34 -19.75 -14.77
C SER A 180 62.91 -21.22 -14.72
N THR A 181 63.77 -22.12 -14.21
CA THR A 181 63.45 -23.56 -14.15
C THR A 181 62.18 -23.90 -13.38
N LEU A 182 61.76 -23.06 -12.42
CA LEU A 182 60.47 -23.16 -11.74
C LEU A 182 59.31 -22.66 -12.63
N LEU A 183 59.45 -21.50 -13.29
CA LEU A 183 58.44 -21.00 -14.24
C LEU A 183 58.27 -21.90 -15.47
N ASP A 184 59.35 -22.57 -15.89
CA ASP A 184 59.39 -23.58 -16.96
C ASP A 184 58.72 -24.89 -16.49
N THR A 185 58.94 -25.31 -15.23
CA THR A 185 58.24 -26.45 -14.60
C THR A 185 56.71 -26.24 -14.49
N LEU A 186 56.20 -25.00 -14.53
CA LEU A 186 54.77 -24.71 -14.65
C LEU A 186 54.24 -24.75 -16.10
N ARG A 187 55.14 -24.73 -17.10
CA ARG A 187 54.83 -24.76 -18.54
C ARG A 187 55.01 -26.16 -19.15
N ASP A 188 55.82 -27.02 -18.52
CA ASP A 188 56.08 -28.39 -18.95
C ASP A 188 54.80 -29.25 -18.97
N ASP A 189 54.49 -29.84 -20.13
CA ASP A 189 53.45 -30.87 -20.27
C ASP A 189 54.02 -32.26 -19.93
N PHE A 190 53.86 -32.67 -18.68
CA PHE A 190 54.25 -34.00 -18.20
C PHE A 190 53.42 -35.12 -18.87
N GLU A 191 54.07 -36.23 -19.19
CA GLU A 191 53.41 -37.42 -19.76
C GLU A 191 52.41 -38.05 -18.79
N ILE A 192 51.39 -38.73 -19.35
CA ILE A 192 50.29 -39.38 -18.62
C ILE A 192 50.80 -40.31 -17.49
N THR A 193 51.94 -40.96 -17.71
CA THR A 193 52.61 -41.87 -16.78
C THR A 193 53.03 -41.21 -15.46
N GLU A 194 53.37 -39.92 -15.48
CA GLU A 194 53.85 -39.18 -14.30
C GLU A 194 52.78 -38.33 -13.59
N ALA A 195 51.51 -38.34 -14.04
CA ALA A 195 50.48 -37.37 -13.65
C ALA A 195 50.35 -37.09 -12.12
N LYS A 196 50.54 -38.09 -11.26
CA LYS A 196 50.52 -37.93 -9.79
C LYS A 196 51.74 -37.21 -9.20
N LEU A 197 52.91 -37.33 -9.86
CA LEU A 197 54.12 -36.59 -9.52
C LEU A 197 54.07 -35.19 -10.15
N ALA A 198 53.61 -35.09 -11.41
CA ALA A 198 53.39 -33.83 -12.11
C ALA A 198 52.56 -32.84 -11.27
N PHE A 199 51.41 -33.25 -10.73
CA PHE A 199 50.58 -32.41 -9.86
C PHE A 199 51.32 -31.91 -8.60
N ALA A 200 52.18 -32.75 -8.01
CA ALA A 200 53.02 -32.38 -6.86
C ALA A 200 54.17 -31.43 -7.26
N TYR A 201 54.75 -31.60 -8.45
CA TYR A 201 55.74 -30.69 -9.01
C TYR A 201 55.10 -29.32 -9.31
N THR A 202 53.96 -29.25 -10.00
CA THR A 202 53.31 -27.97 -10.37
C THR A 202 52.77 -27.24 -9.15
N THR A 203 52.05 -27.93 -8.26
CA THR A 203 51.50 -27.31 -7.03
C THR A 203 52.62 -26.86 -6.10
N GLY A 204 53.64 -27.69 -5.87
CA GLY A 204 54.79 -27.32 -5.03
C GLY A 204 55.60 -26.15 -5.62
N THR A 205 55.78 -26.13 -6.94
CA THR A 205 56.43 -25.03 -7.66
C THR A 205 55.64 -23.73 -7.53
N PHE A 206 54.32 -23.80 -7.71
CA PHE A 206 53.44 -22.64 -7.54
C PHE A 206 53.52 -22.07 -6.12
N MET A 207 53.44 -22.93 -5.09
CA MET A 207 53.53 -22.47 -3.69
C MET A 207 54.89 -21.81 -3.40
N ILE A 208 56.02 -22.38 -3.85
CA ILE A 208 57.36 -21.78 -3.69
C ILE A 208 57.46 -20.42 -4.40
N LEU A 209 56.90 -20.27 -5.61
CA LEU A 209 56.91 -19.00 -6.35
C LEU A 209 55.99 -17.95 -5.69
N SER A 210 54.86 -18.36 -5.12
CA SER A 210 53.95 -17.51 -4.34
C SER A 210 54.62 -17.04 -3.04
N ASP A 211 55.21 -17.94 -2.26
CA ASP A 211 55.94 -17.61 -1.04
C ASP A 211 57.17 -16.73 -1.33
N ASN A 212 57.84 -16.90 -2.48
CA ASN A 212 58.91 -15.99 -2.93
C ASN A 212 58.39 -14.58 -3.18
N LEU A 213 57.32 -14.44 -3.98
CA LEU A 213 56.67 -13.17 -4.30
C LEU A 213 56.21 -12.40 -3.05
N MET A 214 55.71 -13.12 -2.04
CA MET A 214 55.25 -12.54 -0.78
C MET A 214 56.38 -12.31 0.25
N SER A 215 57.59 -12.84 0.01
CA SER A 215 58.71 -12.73 0.95
C SER A 215 59.35 -11.33 0.96
N LYS A 216 59.47 -10.72 2.15
CA LYS A 216 60.02 -9.36 2.33
C LYS A 216 61.55 -9.31 2.49
N SER A 217 62.27 -10.38 2.14
CA SER A 217 63.72 -10.47 2.40
C SER A 217 64.55 -9.82 1.29
N SER A 218 65.13 -8.66 1.60
CA SER A 218 66.09 -7.96 0.75
C SER A 218 67.27 -8.86 0.35
N GLY A 219 67.56 -8.96 -0.95
CA GLY A 219 68.69 -9.72 -1.49
C GLY A 219 68.35 -11.04 -2.20
N ILE A 220 67.07 -11.30 -2.47
CA ILE A 220 66.61 -12.42 -3.32
C ILE A 220 66.13 -11.88 -4.68
N PRO A 221 66.41 -12.56 -5.81
CA PRO A 221 65.81 -12.22 -7.10
C PRO A 221 64.28 -12.38 -7.03
N THR A 222 63.54 -11.32 -7.34
CA THR A 222 62.07 -11.32 -7.30
C THR A 222 61.47 -11.94 -8.56
N VAL A 223 60.50 -12.85 -8.39
CA VAL A 223 59.68 -13.35 -9.50
C VAL A 223 58.91 -12.20 -10.15
N LYS A 224 58.97 -12.06 -11.49
CA LYS A 224 58.11 -11.12 -12.22
C LYS A 224 56.67 -11.65 -12.23
N LEU A 225 55.73 -10.87 -11.68
CA LEU A 225 54.32 -11.26 -11.60
C LEU A 225 53.70 -11.54 -12.98
N ALA A 226 54.00 -10.73 -13.99
CA ALA A 226 53.55 -10.96 -15.37
C ALA A 226 53.98 -12.33 -15.93
N ALA A 227 55.21 -12.76 -15.65
CA ALA A 227 55.72 -14.06 -16.10
C ALA A 227 55.09 -15.25 -15.36
N LEU A 228 54.78 -15.08 -14.06
CA LEU A 228 54.05 -16.07 -13.26
C LEU A 228 52.61 -16.23 -13.76
N LEU A 229 51.88 -15.12 -13.95
CA LEU A 229 50.51 -15.14 -14.48
C LEU A 229 50.47 -15.77 -15.88
N GLN A 230 51.42 -15.43 -16.77
CA GLN A 230 51.50 -16.03 -18.10
C GLN A 230 51.78 -17.54 -18.08
N SER A 231 52.55 -18.07 -17.10
CA SER A 231 52.70 -19.52 -16.92
C SER A 231 51.39 -20.19 -16.45
N LEU A 232 50.59 -19.52 -15.61
CA LEU A 232 49.31 -20.06 -15.12
C LEU A 232 48.25 -20.19 -16.22
N ILE A 233 48.22 -19.28 -17.20
CA ILE A 233 47.28 -19.33 -18.33
C ILE A 233 47.34 -20.67 -19.09
N GLY A 234 48.54 -21.27 -19.22
CA GLY A 234 48.74 -22.56 -19.86
C GLY A 234 48.25 -23.75 -19.04
N HIS A 235 48.39 -23.70 -17.72
CA HIS A 235 48.00 -24.80 -16.81
C HIS A 235 46.49 -24.84 -16.52
N ALA A 236 45.79 -23.70 -16.62
CA ALA A 236 44.39 -23.52 -16.24
C ALA A 236 43.36 -24.48 -16.89
N THR A 237 43.74 -25.23 -17.92
CA THR A 237 42.90 -26.27 -18.56
C THR A 237 42.91 -27.61 -17.81
N ARG A 238 43.84 -27.83 -16.87
CA ARG A 238 43.86 -28.98 -15.96
C ARG A 238 43.00 -28.68 -14.74
N SER A 239 41.86 -29.35 -14.63
CA SER A 239 40.77 -29.04 -13.68
C SER A 239 41.05 -29.50 -12.24
N ASP A 240 42.11 -29.00 -11.62
CA ASP A 240 42.53 -29.34 -10.26
C ASP A 240 42.02 -28.31 -9.22
N GLU A 241 40.93 -28.65 -8.51
CA GLU A 241 40.26 -27.77 -7.52
C GLU A 241 41.20 -27.18 -6.48
N VAL A 242 42.13 -27.98 -5.94
CA VAL A 242 43.09 -27.58 -4.90
C VAL A 242 44.08 -26.53 -5.42
N LEU A 243 44.53 -26.65 -6.68
CA LEU A 243 45.41 -25.64 -7.28
C LEU A 243 44.64 -24.34 -7.54
N CYS A 244 43.36 -24.43 -7.94
CA CYS A 244 42.50 -23.26 -8.11
C CYS A 244 42.35 -22.47 -6.81
N GLU A 245 42.17 -23.14 -5.66
CA GLU A 245 42.08 -22.46 -4.35
C GLU A 245 43.39 -21.73 -3.99
N TYR A 246 44.55 -22.37 -4.14
CA TYR A 246 45.85 -21.72 -3.90
C TYR A 246 46.12 -20.54 -4.86
N VAL A 247 45.77 -20.66 -6.14
CA VAL A 247 45.90 -19.57 -7.12
C VAL A 247 44.99 -18.39 -6.76
N MET A 248 43.74 -18.63 -6.36
CA MET A 248 42.82 -17.56 -5.99
C MET A 248 43.20 -16.88 -4.66
N GLU A 249 43.73 -17.60 -3.67
CA GLU A 249 44.25 -16.98 -2.44
C GLU A 249 45.50 -16.12 -2.70
N MET A 250 46.43 -16.59 -3.55
CA MET A 250 47.57 -15.79 -4.01
C MET A 250 47.11 -14.50 -4.70
N LEU A 251 46.09 -14.56 -5.55
CA LEU A 251 45.50 -13.37 -6.19
C LEU A 251 44.87 -12.42 -5.16
N ILE A 252 44.24 -12.91 -4.08
CA ILE A 252 43.72 -12.07 -2.99
C ILE A 252 44.85 -11.35 -2.24
N GLU A 253 45.99 -12.02 -2.02
CA GLU A 253 47.16 -11.41 -1.38
C GLU A 253 47.88 -10.40 -2.28
N VAL A 254 48.04 -10.72 -3.58
CA VAL A 254 48.60 -9.82 -4.60
C VAL A 254 47.75 -8.56 -4.75
N LEU A 255 46.43 -8.69 -4.90
CA LEU A 255 45.51 -7.55 -5.00
C LEU A 255 45.37 -6.77 -3.67
N GLY A 256 45.89 -7.30 -2.57
CA GLY A 256 46.03 -6.61 -1.29
C GLY A 256 47.32 -5.80 -1.12
N SER A 257 48.21 -5.79 -2.11
CA SER A 257 49.56 -5.19 -2.03
C SER A 257 49.75 -4.09 -3.09
N GLU A 258 49.78 -2.83 -2.66
CA GLU A 258 49.96 -1.65 -3.54
C GLU A 258 51.22 -1.74 -4.43
N LYS A 259 52.30 -2.37 -3.92
CA LYS A 259 53.52 -2.63 -4.70
C LYS A 259 53.25 -3.51 -5.93
N HIS A 260 52.43 -4.54 -5.79
CA HIS A 260 52.16 -5.49 -6.88
C HIS A 260 51.17 -4.89 -7.90
N ILE A 261 50.24 -4.03 -7.45
CA ILE A 261 49.39 -3.23 -8.35
C ILE A 261 50.24 -2.29 -9.22
N LEU A 262 51.20 -1.58 -8.61
CA LEU A 262 52.13 -0.71 -9.35
C LEU A 262 53.02 -1.48 -10.36
N GLU A 263 53.35 -2.73 -10.06
CA GLU A 263 54.06 -3.63 -11.00
C GLU A 263 53.16 -4.10 -12.14
N ILE A 264 51.87 -4.39 -11.89
CA ILE A 264 50.88 -4.73 -12.94
C ILE A 264 50.64 -3.56 -13.89
N ASP A 265 50.53 -2.33 -13.36
CA ASP A 265 50.39 -1.11 -14.16
C ASP A 265 51.62 -0.86 -15.06
N GLN A 266 52.83 -1.12 -14.55
CA GLN A 266 54.08 -0.91 -15.30
C GLN A 266 54.32 -1.98 -16.38
N ASP A 267 54.08 -3.26 -16.08
CA ASP A 267 54.16 -4.37 -17.04
C ASP A 267 52.83 -4.53 -17.84
N ALA A 268 51.90 -3.57 -17.77
CA ALA A 268 50.60 -3.51 -18.48
C ALA A 268 49.76 -4.81 -18.43
N SER A 269 49.86 -5.58 -17.34
CA SER A 269 49.47 -7.00 -17.30
C SER A 269 48.03 -7.27 -16.84
N TRP A 270 47.15 -6.27 -16.92
CA TRP A 270 45.74 -6.40 -16.49
C TRP A 270 44.93 -7.40 -17.33
N ASP A 271 45.14 -7.48 -18.65
CA ASP A 271 44.51 -8.50 -19.50
C ASP A 271 44.85 -9.92 -19.02
N ILE A 272 46.15 -10.16 -18.75
CA ILE A 272 46.70 -11.45 -18.33
C ILE A 272 46.11 -11.86 -16.97
N LEU A 273 45.99 -10.91 -16.03
CA LEU A 273 45.37 -11.16 -14.73
C LEU A 273 43.89 -11.53 -14.86
N LEU A 274 43.14 -10.80 -15.69
CA LEU A 274 41.71 -11.07 -15.90
C LEU A 274 41.47 -12.39 -16.64
N GLU A 275 42.32 -12.76 -17.60
CA GLU A 275 42.27 -14.07 -18.27
C GLU A 275 42.56 -15.23 -17.30
N VAL A 276 43.51 -15.07 -16.36
CA VAL A 276 43.72 -16.04 -15.27
C VAL A 276 42.47 -16.12 -14.38
N VAL A 277 41.91 -15.00 -13.94
CA VAL A 277 40.69 -14.99 -13.11
C VAL A 277 39.51 -15.64 -13.84
N GLU A 278 39.34 -15.41 -15.15
CA GLU A 278 38.29 -16.04 -15.97
C GLU A 278 38.49 -17.55 -16.08
N ARG A 279 39.67 -18.02 -16.52
CA ARG A 279 39.94 -19.46 -16.69
C ARG A 279 39.81 -20.24 -15.37
N TYR A 280 40.32 -19.71 -14.26
CA TYR A 280 40.27 -20.36 -12.95
C TYR A 280 38.90 -20.20 -12.22
N SER A 281 37.94 -19.45 -12.76
CA SER A 281 36.58 -19.32 -12.18
C SER A 281 35.55 -20.32 -12.71
N PHE A 282 35.84 -21.04 -13.80
CA PHE A 282 34.91 -22.01 -14.42
C PHE A 282 34.97 -23.47 -13.88
N PRO A 283 36.07 -23.96 -13.28
CA PRO A 283 36.01 -25.15 -12.42
C PRO A 283 35.08 -24.93 -11.22
N PRO A 284 34.66 -25.98 -10.48
CA PRO A 284 33.80 -25.87 -9.29
C PRO A 284 34.54 -25.31 -8.06
N ALA A 285 35.27 -24.21 -8.23
CA ALA A 285 36.01 -23.53 -7.17
C ALA A 285 35.06 -22.90 -6.13
N ASN A 286 35.56 -22.76 -4.90
CA ASN A 286 34.79 -22.29 -3.76
C ASN A 286 34.27 -20.85 -3.98
N ARG A 287 32.95 -20.69 -4.19
CA ARG A 287 32.29 -19.42 -4.55
C ARG A 287 32.61 -18.28 -3.58
N ALA A 288 32.86 -18.56 -2.31
CA ALA A 288 33.29 -17.56 -1.32
C ALA A 288 34.68 -16.96 -1.63
N THR A 289 35.62 -17.76 -2.14
CA THR A 289 36.98 -17.33 -2.50
C THR A 289 36.94 -16.47 -3.77
N ILE A 290 36.13 -16.85 -4.77
CA ILE A 290 35.93 -16.04 -5.98
C ILE A 290 35.32 -14.66 -5.64
N GLN A 291 34.33 -14.61 -4.74
CA GLN A 291 33.75 -13.34 -4.26
C GLN A 291 34.74 -12.48 -3.46
N ARG A 292 35.74 -13.09 -2.80
CA ARG A 292 36.87 -12.36 -2.19
C ARG A 292 37.81 -11.77 -3.24
N VAL A 293 38.14 -12.49 -4.32
CA VAL A 293 38.91 -11.94 -5.45
C VAL A 293 38.19 -10.75 -6.09
N LEU A 294 36.90 -10.89 -6.40
CA LEU A 294 36.10 -9.83 -7.04
C LEU A 294 35.96 -8.59 -6.15
N SER A 295 35.76 -8.75 -4.84
CA SER A 295 35.71 -7.61 -3.91
C SER A 295 37.06 -6.90 -3.73
N ARG A 296 38.19 -7.57 -4.04
CA ARG A 296 39.52 -6.93 -4.16
C ARG A 296 39.72 -6.23 -5.50
N LEU A 297 39.31 -6.83 -6.62
CA LEU A 297 39.35 -6.19 -7.94
C LEU A 297 38.52 -4.90 -7.97
N GLN A 298 37.38 -4.86 -7.26
CA GLN A 298 36.56 -3.66 -7.12
C GLN A 298 37.30 -2.47 -6.46
N GLN A 299 38.33 -2.72 -5.63
CA GLN A 299 39.11 -1.66 -4.98
C GLN A 299 40.00 -0.89 -5.98
N TRP A 300 40.31 -1.51 -7.13
CA TRP A 300 41.22 -0.98 -8.15
C TRP A 300 40.49 -0.54 -9.43
N GLU A 301 39.18 -0.27 -9.35
CA GLU A 301 38.30 0.04 -10.49
C GLU A 301 38.78 1.24 -11.36
N SER A 302 39.62 2.13 -10.84
CA SER A 302 40.25 3.22 -11.59
C SER A 302 41.21 2.75 -12.69
N HIS A 303 41.87 1.61 -12.52
CA HIS A 303 42.98 1.17 -13.38
C HIS A 303 42.51 0.50 -14.70
N PHE A 304 41.28 0.00 -14.75
CA PHE A 304 40.78 -0.70 -15.94
C PHE A 304 40.50 0.25 -17.13
N GLU A 305 41.05 -0.08 -18.29
CA GLU A 305 40.63 0.48 -19.59
C GLU A 305 39.26 -0.08 -20.05
N PRO A 306 38.53 0.60 -20.96
CA PRO A 306 37.20 0.18 -21.42
C PRO A 306 37.10 -1.25 -21.98
N ARG A 307 38.17 -1.79 -22.60
CA ARG A 307 38.19 -3.16 -23.15
C ARG A 307 37.94 -4.25 -22.09
N HIS A 308 38.34 -4.02 -20.84
CA HIS A 308 38.17 -4.98 -19.75
C HIS A 308 36.72 -5.06 -19.22
N VAL A 309 35.88 -4.05 -19.52
CA VAL A 309 34.53 -3.89 -18.96
C VAL A 309 33.63 -5.10 -19.26
N PHE A 310 33.72 -5.65 -20.47
CA PHE A 310 32.92 -6.81 -20.89
C PHE A 310 33.35 -8.12 -20.19
N VAL A 311 34.66 -8.33 -19.99
CA VAL A 311 35.19 -9.49 -19.25
C VAL A 311 34.74 -9.42 -17.79
N LEU A 312 34.90 -8.26 -17.15
CA LEU A 312 34.43 -8.03 -15.77
C LEU A 312 32.91 -8.26 -15.62
N TYR A 313 32.12 -7.83 -16.60
CA TYR A 313 30.67 -8.05 -16.64
C TYR A 313 30.30 -9.54 -16.71
N ARG A 314 30.92 -10.32 -17.62
CA ARG A 314 30.73 -11.78 -17.70
C ARG A 314 31.12 -12.49 -16.40
N LEU A 315 32.26 -12.12 -15.81
CA LEU A 315 32.75 -12.65 -14.53
C LEU A 315 31.76 -12.40 -13.39
N CYS A 316 31.20 -11.19 -13.28
CA CYS A 316 30.19 -10.88 -12.28
C CYS A 316 28.94 -11.77 -12.42
N ILE A 317 28.39 -11.88 -13.65
CA ILE A 317 27.20 -12.70 -13.92
C ILE A 317 27.46 -14.19 -13.63
N ALA A 318 28.59 -14.73 -14.08
CA ALA A 318 28.95 -16.14 -13.88
C ALA A 318 29.10 -16.53 -12.40
N THR A 319 29.50 -15.59 -11.54
CA THR A 319 29.80 -15.83 -10.11
C THR A 319 28.70 -15.34 -9.16
N ASP A 320 27.67 -14.68 -9.70
CA ASP A 320 26.60 -14.01 -8.96
C ASP A 320 27.13 -12.94 -7.96
N PHE A 321 28.03 -12.09 -8.45
CA PHE A 321 28.62 -10.96 -7.73
C PHE A 321 28.10 -9.61 -8.29
N PRO A 322 27.76 -8.61 -7.44
CA PRO A 322 27.25 -7.32 -7.92
C PRO A 322 28.22 -6.60 -8.88
N ILE A 323 27.72 -6.23 -10.05
CA ILE A 323 28.49 -5.56 -11.12
C ILE A 323 29.08 -4.23 -10.61
N PHE A 324 30.34 -3.94 -10.95
CA PHE A 324 31.05 -2.79 -10.40
C PHE A 324 30.48 -1.42 -10.89
N PRO A 325 30.56 -0.32 -10.11
CA PRO A 325 29.88 0.95 -10.43
C PRO A 325 30.38 1.75 -11.65
N ARG A 326 31.63 1.56 -12.10
CA ARG A 326 32.13 2.07 -13.39
C ARG A 326 31.64 1.19 -14.52
N VAL A 327 31.72 -0.14 -14.38
CA VAL A 327 31.17 -1.09 -15.36
C VAL A 327 29.71 -0.76 -15.64
N GLN A 328 28.88 -0.55 -14.60
CA GLN A 328 27.48 -0.17 -14.72
C GLN A 328 27.23 1.14 -15.52
N ARG A 329 28.15 2.11 -15.46
CA ARG A 329 28.05 3.36 -16.24
C ARG A 329 28.42 3.16 -17.70
N GLU A 330 29.44 2.33 -17.98
CA GLU A 330 29.91 2.05 -19.34
C GLU A 330 28.98 1.09 -20.13
N LEU A 331 28.03 0.40 -19.48
CA LEU A 331 27.02 -0.46 -20.13
C LEU A 331 26.21 0.25 -21.22
N LEU A 332 26.02 1.57 -21.12
CA LEU A 332 25.26 2.37 -22.09
C LEU A 332 26.10 2.87 -23.28
N SER A 333 27.41 2.57 -23.31
CA SER A 333 28.30 2.99 -24.39
C SER A 333 27.90 2.37 -25.75
N PRO A 334 28.08 3.06 -26.89
CA PRO A 334 27.66 2.54 -28.21
C PRO A 334 28.28 1.19 -28.58
N TRP A 335 29.51 0.92 -28.13
CA TRP A 335 30.17 -0.37 -28.30
C TRP A 335 29.47 -1.50 -27.51
N PHE A 336 29.07 -1.23 -26.26
CA PHE A 336 28.36 -2.22 -25.46
C PHE A 336 26.92 -2.41 -25.97
N ARG A 337 26.24 -1.33 -26.41
CA ARG A 337 24.94 -1.39 -27.09
C ARG A 337 24.95 -2.31 -28.32
N SER A 338 26.00 -2.28 -29.14
CA SER A 338 26.07 -3.12 -30.35
C SER A 338 26.24 -4.62 -30.06
N GLN A 339 26.80 -5.00 -28.90
CA GLN A 339 26.87 -6.39 -28.46
C GLN A 339 25.65 -6.84 -27.63
N LEU A 340 24.88 -5.90 -27.07
CA LEU A 340 23.63 -6.18 -26.32
C LEU A 340 22.39 -6.43 -27.19
N GLN A 341 22.49 -6.41 -28.52
CA GLN A 341 21.30 -6.58 -29.38
C GLN A 341 20.70 -8.00 -29.26
N LEU A 342 19.55 -8.07 -28.58
CA LEU A 342 18.78 -9.30 -28.26
C LEU A 342 18.40 -10.14 -29.49
N SER A 343 18.53 -9.60 -30.70
CA SER A 343 18.26 -10.25 -31.97
C SER A 343 19.43 -11.08 -32.55
N ALA A 344 20.65 -10.96 -32.02
CA ALA A 344 21.87 -11.27 -32.80
C ALA A 344 22.80 -12.38 -32.26
N ALA A 345 22.69 -12.85 -31.01
CA ALA A 345 23.67 -13.80 -30.45
C ALA A 345 23.09 -14.80 -29.43
N GLU A 346 23.31 -16.10 -29.67
CA GLU A 346 22.90 -17.21 -28.78
C GLU A 346 23.56 -17.13 -27.39
N GLU A 347 24.81 -16.64 -27.30
CA GLU A 347 25.48 -16.42 -26.02
C GLU A 347 24.78 -15.36 -25.15
N LEU A 348 24.06 -14.40 -25.75
CA LEU A 348 23.44 -13.30 -25.03
C LEU A 348 22.16 -13.71 -24.33
N ASP A 349 21.35 -14.59 -24.94
CA ASP A 349 20.15 -15.16 -24.31
C ASP A 349 20.51 -15.87 -23.00
N GLY A 350 21.59 -16.67 -23.00
CA GLY A 350 22.13 -17.33 -21.81
C GLY A 350 22.76 -16.39 -20.77
N HIS A 351 23.01 -15.12 -21.09
CA HIS A 351 23.32 -14.08 -20.10
C HIS A 351 22.05 -13.45 -19.53
N VAL A 352 21.04 -13.18 -20.35
CA VAL A 352 19.77 -12.57 -19.89
C VAL A 352 18.99 -13.50 -18.96
N GLU A 353 18.98 -14.81 -19.22
CA GLU A 353 18.42 -15.80 -18.28
C GLU A 353 19.12 -15.79 -16.91
N LYS A 354 20.44 -15.56 -16.88
CA LYS A 354 21.23 -15.43 -15.64
C LYS A 354 20.97 -14.13 -14.90
N LEU A 355 20.75 -13.03 -15.62
CA LEU A 355 20.30 -11.75 -15.04
C LEU A 355 18.91 -11.90 -14.42
N CYS A 356 17.98 -12.53 -15.12
CA CYS A 356 16.61 -12.80 -14.68
C CYS A 356 16.54 -13.66 -13.40
N SER A 357 17.48 -14.58 -13.22
CA SER A 357 17.51 -15.54 -12.09
C SER A 357 18.19 -15.03 -10.82
N SER A 358 18.71 -13.79 -10.80
CA SER A 358 19.26 -13.16 -9.58
C SER A 358 18.73 -11.75 -9.36
N SER A 359 18.12 -11.52 -8.19
CA SER A 359 17.57 -10.21 -7.80
C SER A 359 18.63 -9.11 -7.63
N LYS A 360 19.92 -9.44 -7.71
CA LYS A 360 21.03 -8.46 -7.66
C LYS A 360 21.14 -7.59 -8.90
N TYR A 361 20.60 -8.03 -10.04
CA TYR A 361 20.86 -7.41 -11.35
C TYR A 361 19.70 -6.59 -11.93
N ILE A 362 18.68 -6.30 -11.11
CA ILE A 362 17.47 -5.57 -11.50
C ILE A 362 17.80 -4.26 -12.23
N SER A 363 18.72 -3.45 -11.69
CA SER A 363 19.06 -2.14 -12.29
C SER A 363 19.78 -2.25 -13.64
N GLN A 364 20.47 -3.37 -13.89
CA GLN A 364 21.18 -3.63 -15.14
C GLN A 364 20.21 -4.22 -16.17
N LEU A 365 19.28 -5.08 -15.74
CA LEU A 365 18.17 -5.56 -16.56
C LEU A 365 17.29 -4.40 -17.07
N GLU A 366 16.97 -3.43 -16.20
CA GLU A 366 16.24 -2.21 -16.58
C GLU A 366 16.99 -1.42 -17.67
N LEU A 367 18.30 -1.18 -17.49
CA LEU A 367 19.12 -0.44 -18.45
C LEU A 367 19.27 -1.15 -19.80
N ILE A 368 19.42 -2.48 -19.80
CA ILE A 368 19.54 -3.28 -21.03
C ILE A 368 18.24 -3.23 -21.82
N ILE A 369 17.09 -3.52 -21.18
CA ILE A 369 15.79 -3.54 -21.86
C ILE A 369 15.46 -2.13 -22.40
N ARG A 370 15.69 -1.08 -21.59
CA ARG A 370 15.50 0.30 -22.04
C ARG A 370 16.36 0.65 -23.25
N ALA A 371 17.65 0.31 -23.23
CA ALA A 371 18.55 0.55 -24.36
C ALA A 371 18.12 -0.21 -25.62
N THR A 372 17.55 -1.42 -25.50
CA THR A 372 17.02 -2.16 -26.66
C THR A 372 15.78 -1.50 -27.25
N PHE A 373 14.84 -1.01 -26.43
CA PHE A 373 13.71 -0.23 -26.92
C PHE A 373 14.14 1.12 -27.51
N GLU A 374 15.12 1.83 -26.91
CA GLU A 374 15.74 3.02 -27.51
C GLU A 374 16.25 2.74 -28.94
N THR A 375 16.92 1.60 -29.17
CA THR A 375 17.40 1.25 -30.53
C THR A 375 16.32 0.77 -31.51
N ILE A 376 15.23 0.16 -31.04
CA ILE A 376 14.11 -0.29 -31.88
C ILE A 376 13.14 0.89 -32.21
N PHE A 377 13.24 1.99 -31.47
CA PHE A 377 12.45 3.20 -31.69
C PHE A 377 13.24 4.35 -32.35
N GLU A 378 14.52 4.15 -32.69
CA GLU A 378 15.32 5.10 -33.46
C GLU A 378 14.74 5.25 -34.88
N PRO A 379 14.49 6.47 -35.40
CA PRO A 379 13.56 6.71 -36.51
C PRO A 379 14.18 6.46 -37.91
N ALA A 380 14.84 5.31 -38.11
CA ALA A 380 15.71 5.05 -39.25
C ALA A 380 15.31 3.90 -40.19
N GLN A 381 14.58 2.85 -39.74
CA GLN A 381 14.36 1.62 -40.54
C GLN A 381 12.96 0.97 -40.37
N GLU A 382 11.88 1.75 -40.51
CA GLU A 382 10.48 1.37 -40.22
C GLU A 382 10.07 -0.09 -40.56
N GLU A 383 10.31 -0.58 -41.78
CA GLU A 383 9.93 -1.95 -42.19
C GLU A 383 10.72 -3.07 -41.46
N ARG A 384 11.91 -2.77 -40.96
CA ARG A 384 12.79 -3.74 -40.29
C ARG A 384 12.51 -3.84 -38.79
N ASP A 385 11.96 -2.77 -38.23
CA ASP A 385 11.78 -2.61 -36.79
C ASP A 385 10.57 -3.39 -36.26
N ASP A 386 9.55 -3.69 -37.08
CA ASP A 386 8.38 -4.48 -36.65
C ASP A 386 8.75 -5.93 -36.31
N LEU A 387 9.45 -6.63 -37.21
CA LEU A 387 9.92 -7.99 -36.95
C LEU A 387 10.89 -8.04 -35.75
N ALA A 388 11.74 -7.00 -35.59
CA ALA A 388 12.62 -6.88 -34.44
C ALA A 388 11.84 -6.66 -33.12
N LEU A 389 10.81 -5.79 -33.14
CA LEU A 389 9.93 -5.54 -32.00
C LEU A 389 9.16 -6.80 -31.61
N GLN A 390 8.51 -7.47 -32.57
CA GLN A 390 7.75 -8.70 -32.31
C GLN A 390 8.65 -9.82 -31.75
N THR A 391 9.83 -10.03 -32.34
CA THR A 391 10.81 -11.02 -31.85
C THR A 391 11.28 -10.68 -30.43
N THR A 392 11.53 -9.40 -30.14
CA THR A 392 11.97 -8.95 -28.81
C THR A 392 10.86 -9.12 -27.77
N LEU A 393 9.61 -8.75 -28.09
CA LEU A 393 8.47 -8.95 -27.19
C LEU A 393 8.19 -10.44 -26.93
N GLN A 394 8.31 -11.29 -27.95
CA GLN A 394 8.17 -12.74 -27.79
C GLN A 394 9.28 -13.32 -26.89
N LYS A 395 10.54 -12.87 -27.03
CA LYS A 395 11.64 -13.24 -26.11
C LYS A 395 11.38 -12.77 -24.67
N LEU A 396 10.87 -11.56 -24.48
CA LEU A 396 10.52 -11.08 -23.14
C LEU A 396 9.37 -11.88 -22.52
N GLN A 397 8.37 -12.29 -23.32
CA GLN A 397 7.28 -13.18 -22.88
C GLN A 397 7.77 -14.57 -22.46
N THR A 398 8.71 -15.17 -23.20
CA THR A 398 9.28 -16.49 -22.82
C THR A 398 10.14 -16.38 -21.58
N LEU A 399 10.99 -15.36 -21.45
CA LEU A 399 11.78 -15.07 -20.25
C LEU A 399 10.89 -14.86 -19.01
N MET A 400 9.81 -14.08 -19.13
CA MET A 400 8.83 -13.91 -18.04
C MET A 400 8.02 -15.18 -17.72
N SER A 401 8.03 -16.19 -18.59
CA SER A 401 7.36 -17.48 -18.39
C SER A 401 8.29 -18.59 -17.90
N SER A 402 9.61 -18.33 -17.83
CA SER A 402 10.58 -19.30 -17.33
C SER A 402 10.53 -19.42 -15.79
N PRO A 403 10.54 -20.65 -15.23
CA PRO A 403 10.59 -20.85 -13.77
C PRO A 403 11.94 -20.45 -13.14
N SER A 404 12.97 -20.12 -13.93
CA SER A 404 14.23 -19.57 -13.42
C SER A 404 14.16 -18.07 -13.13
N THR A 405 13.18 -17.35 -13.67
CA THR A 405 13.08 -15.88 -13.56
C THR A 405 12.53 -15.46 -12.21
N THR A 406 13.24 -14.56 -11.51
CA THR A 406 12.78 -13.99 -10.24
C THR A 406 11.58 -13.06 -10.43
N THR A 407 10.68 -12.98 -9.44
CA THR A 407 9.52 -12.07 -9.47
C THR A 407 9.94 -10.61 -9.68
N SER A 408 11.00 -10.15 -9.03
CA SER A 408 11.54 -8.80 -9.24
C SER A 408 12.02 -8.54 -10.67
N ALA A 409 12.54 -9.56 -11.36
CA ALA A 409 12.88 -9.44 -12.78
C ALA A 409 11.61 -9.36 -13.66
N GLN A 410 10.58 -10.19 -13.40
CA GLN A 410 9.28 -10.12 -14.09
C GLN A 410 8.64 -8.72 -13.95
N VAL A 411 8.64 -8.17 -12.74
CA VAL A 411 8.14 -6.81 -12.42
C VAL A 411 8.90 -5.75 -13.25
N THR A 412 10.23 -5.86 -13.31
CA THR A 412 11.10 -4.92 -14.05
C THR A 412 10.91 -4.99 -15.56
N ILE A 413 10.80 -6.20 -16.13
CA ILE A 413 10.51 -6.39 -17.57
C ILE A 413 9.17 -5.74 -17.92
N GLY A 414 8.13 -5.99 -17.12
CA GLY A 414 6.81 -5.38 -17.32
C GLY A 414 6.82 -3.85 -17.19
N GLN A 415 7.60 -3.30 -16.25
CA GLN A 415 7.78 -1.86 -16.09
C GLN A 415 8.41 -1.20 -17.33
N GLU A 416 9.42 -1.82 -17.95
CA GLU A 416 10.03 -1.25 -19.16
C GLU A 416 9.14 -1.40 -20.40
N ILE A 417 8.37 -2.49 -20.55
CA ILE A 417 7.37 -2.63 -21.63
C ILE A 417 6.27 -1.57 -21.48
N VAL A 418 5.79 -1.32 -20.24
CA VAL A 418 4.84 -0.25 -19.95
C VAL A 418 5.45 1.13 -20.23
N ARG A 419 6.73 1.35 -19.91
CA ARG A 419 7.43 2.61 -20.23
C ARG A 419 7.58 2.83 -21.73
N ALA A 420 7.93 1.78 -22.48
CA ALA A 420 7.99 1.79 -23.94
C ALA A 420 6.63 2.16 -24.56
N PHE A 421 5.54 1.53 -24.10
CA PHE A 421 4.18 1.86 -24.54
C PHE A 421 3.80 3.32 -24.24
N ASN A 422 4.08 3.82 -23.02
CA ASN A 422 3.81 5.22 -22.66
C ASN A 422 4.71 6.21 -23.41
N GLY A 423 5.89 5.80 -23.89
CA GLY A 423 6.75 6.58 -24.78
C GLY A 423 6.14 6.71 -26.18
N CYS A 424 5.80 5.59 -26.81
CA CYS A 424 5.12 5.58 -28.11
C CYS A 424 3.81 6.38 -28.09
N LEU A 425 3.06 6.37 -26.97
CA LEU A 425 1.85 7.17 -26.76
C LEU A 425 2.09 8.70 -26.83
N GLN A 426 3.34 9.16 -26.69
CA GLN A 426 3.71 10.57 -26.76
C GLN A 426 4.15 11.03 -28.16
N GLU A 427 4.40 10.10 -29.08
CA GLU A 427 4.95 10.37 -30.42
C GLU A 427 3.91 10.09 -31.52
N HIS A 428 3.39 11.16 -32.12
CA HIS A 428 2.28 11.15 -33.10
C HIS A 428 2.58 10.46 -34.46
N HIS A 429 3.63 9.65 -34.55
CA HIS A 429 4.08 9.00 -35.78
C HIS A 429 4.31 7.47 -35.62
N GLN A 430 4.14 6.90 -34.43
CA GLN A 430 4.52 5.50 -34.14
C GLN A 430 3.32 4.59 -33.77
N GLU A 431 2.10 4.92 -34.23
CA GLU A 431 0.85 4.23 -33.81
C GLU A 431 0.86 2.71 -34.04
N TRP A 432 1.50 2.24 -35.11
CA TRP A 432 1.62 0.81 -35.43
C TRP A 432 2.34 0.01 -34.33
N LYS A 433 3.27 0.63 -33.58
CA LYS A 433 4.01 -0.02 -32.48
C LYS A 433 3.14 -0.26 -31.24
N LEU A 434 2.05 0.49 -31.08
CA LEU A 434 1.19 0.42 -29.89
C LEU A 434 0.43 -0.91 -29.79
N LEU A 435 0.04 -1.50 -30.93
CA LEU A 435 -0.76 -2.73 -30.99
C LEU A 435 0.00 -3.99 -30.47
N PRO A 436 1.23 -4.31 -30.93
CA PRO A 436 2.03 -5.40 -30.36
C PRO A 436 2.41 -5.19 -28.89
N LEU A 437 2.70 -3.94 -28.50
CA LEU A 437 3.01 -3.60 -27.11
C LEU A 437 1.79 -3.85 -26.20
N TYR A 438 0.60 -3.39 -26.60
CA TYR A 438 -0.63 -3.57 -25.84
C TYR A 438 -1.01 -5.06 -25.68
N SER A 439 -0.94 -5.86 -26.75
CA SER A 439 -1.23 -7.29 -26.68
C SER A 439 -0.25 -8.03 -25.76
N THR A 440 1.02 -7.63 -25.77
CA THR A 440 2.04 -8.12 -24.83
C THR A 440 1.69 -7.76 -23.39
N ILE A 441 1.32 -6.51 -23.09
CA ILE A 441 0.93 -6.06 -21.75
C ILE A 441 -0.27 -6.87 -21.22
N CYS A 442 -1.29 -7.11 -22.04
CA CYS A 442 -2.45 -7.95 -21.71
C CYS A 442 -2.12 -9.43 -21.45
N SER A 443 -0.97 -9.93 -21.94
CA SER A 443 -0.49 -11.29 -21.70
C SER A 443 0.31 -11.43 -20.40
N ILE A 444 1.09 -10.41 -20.02
CA ILE A 444 1.98 -10.43 -18.84
C ILE A 444 1.34 -9.90 -17.54
N VAL A 445 0.09 -9.44 -17.62
CA VAL A 445 -0.61 -8.74 -16.53
C VAL A 445 -0.80 -9.59 -15.25
N SER A 446 -0.77 -10.92 -15.33
CA SER A 446 -0.77 -11.79 -14.13
C SER A 446 0.51 -11.72 -13.29
N ARG A 447 1.59 -11.13 -13.84
CA ARG A 447 2.96 -11.12 -13.29
C ARG A 447 3.51 -9.74 -12.94
N SER A 448 3.17 -8.71 -13.73
CA SER A 448 3.64 -7.33 -13.50
C SER A 448 2.51 -6.43 -12.95
N PRO A 449 2.67 -5.83 -11.75
CA PRO A 449 1.69 -4.90 -11.21
C PRO A 449 1.62 -3.58 -12.01
N GLN A 450 2.71 -3.14 -12.64
CA GLN A 450 2.73 -1.95 -13.52
C GLN A 450 1.88 -2.18 -14.77
N ALA A 451 1.91 -3.38 -15.34
CA ALA A 451 1.03 -3.76 -16.44
C ALA A 451 -0.45 -3.72 -16.02
N ALA A 452 -0.76 -4.23 -14.82
CA ALA A 452 -2.12 -4.18 -14.26
C ALA A 452 -2.57 -2.73 -14.01
N GLU A 453 -1.75 -1.91 -13.35
CA GLU A 453 -2.04 -0.51 -13.07
C GLU A 453 -2.28 0.30 -14.36
N MET A 454 -1.49 0.07 -15.42
CA MET A 454 -1.68 0.73 -16.71
C MET A 454 -3.03 0.36 -17.35
N LEU A 455 -3.39 -0.93 -17.39
CA LEU A 455 -4.67 -1.36 -17.97
C LEU A 455 -5.87 -0.93 -17.11
N LEU A 456 -5.72 -0.88 -15.78
CA LEU A 456 -6.71 -0.36 -14.83
C LEU A 456 -6.88 1.18 -14.90
N ARG A 457 -6.03 1.89 -15.67
CA ARG A 457 -6.15 3.34 -15.97
C ARG A 457 -6.90 3.65 -17.28
N LEU A 458 -7.28 2.64 -18.07
CA LEU A 458 -8.10 2.80 -19.29
C LEU A 458 -9.54 3.21 -18.96
N ARG A 459 -10.09 4.24 -19.61
CA ARG A 459 -11.48 4.71 -19.48
C ARG A 459 -12.06 5.06 -20.84
N SER A 460 -13.38 4.97 -20.99
CA SER A 460 -14.11 5.40 -22.18
C SER A 460 -14.77 6.77 -21.97
N ASP A 461 -14.71 7.62 -23.01
CA ASP A 461 -15.43 8.90 -23.14
C ASP A 461 -16.92 8.65 -23.51
N VAL A 462 -17.80 9.66 -23.51
CA VAL A 462 -19.24 9.42 -23.88
C VAL A 462 -19.39 8.75 -25.26
N LYS A 463 -18.49 9.11 -26.20
CA LYS A 463 -18.45 8.62 -27.58
C LYS A 463 -17.84 7.21 -27.75
N GLY A 464 -17.43 6.54 -26.67
CA GLY A 464 -16.78 5.23 -26.74
C GLY A 464 -15.24 5.29 -26.82
N SER A 465 -14.66 6.41 -27.28
CA SER A 465 -13.20 6.58 -27.41
C SER A 465 -12.46 6.36 -26.09
N ILE A 466 -11.42 5.53 -26.10
CA ILE A 466 -10.68 5.14 -24.89
C ILE A 466 -9.50 6.12 -24.66
N PHE A 467 -9.23 6.43 -23.39
CA PHE A 467 -8.07 7.21 -22.97
C PHE A 467 -7.48 6.65 -21.67
N LEU A 468 -6.26 7.06 -21.35
CA LEU A 468 -5.57 6.74 -20.09
C LEU A 468 -5.66 7.92 -19.13
N ILE A 469 -6.05 7.67 -17.87
CA ILE A 469 -5.88 8.65 -16.78
C ILE A 469 -4.39 8.73 -16.41
N ASP A 470 -3.86 9.91 -16.10
CA ASP A 470 -2.47 10.09 -15.63
C ASP A 470 -2.24 9.49 -14.22
N ALA A 471 -1.04 8.95 -13.99
CA ALA A 471 -0.71 8.19 -12.78
C ALA A 471 -0.52 9.03 -11.51
N SER A 472 -0.35 10.36 -11.60
CA SER A 472 -0.10 11.20 -10.42
C SER A 472 -0.96 12.48 -10.38
N PRO A 473 -1.70 12.74 -9.28
CA PRO A 473 -2.46 13.98 -9.12
C PRO A 473 -1.55 15.21 -8.99
N LYS A 474 -0.27 15.03 -8.64
CA LYS A 474 0.71 16.12 -8.51
C LYS A 474 1.17 16.68 -9.85
N GLN A 475 1.08 15.92 -10.95
CA GLN A 475 1.39 16.41 -12.30
C GLN A 475 0.16 16.97 -13.03
N ALA A 476 -1.07 16.67 -12.58
CA ALA A 476 -2.32 17.13 -13.19
C ALA A 476 -2.51 18.66 -13.22
N LEU A 477 -1.70 19.40 -12.44
CA LEU A 477 -1.62 20.87 -12.50
C LEU A 477 -0.90 21.40 -13.76
N SER A 478 -0.11 20.57 -14.44
CA SER A 478 0.77 20.96 -15.57
C SER A 478 0.13 20.78 -16.95
N SER A 479 -1.06 21.37 -17.13
CA SER A 479 -1.56 21.93 -18.39
C SER A 479 -1.36 21.12 -19.69
N THR A 480 -1.45 19.79 -19.64
CA THR A 480 -1.49 18.92 -20.82
C THR A 480 -2.71 18.02 -20.70
N LEU A 481 -3.50 17.90 -21.77
CA LEU A 481 -4.61 16.95 -21.79
C LEU A 481 -4.04 15.54 -21.66
N ALA A 482 -4.64 14.72 -20.78
CA ALA A 482 -4.53 13.27 -20.87
C ALA A 482 -4.86 12.89 -22.32
N ARG A 483 -3.83 12.43 -23.07
CA ARG A 483 -3.91 12.26 -24.52
C ARG A 483 -5.00 11.25 -24.84
N GLN A 484 -6.04 11.69 -25.55
CA GLN A 484 -7.01 10.77 -26.14
C GLN A 484 -6.24 9.86 -27.10
N MET A 485 -6.39 8.55 -26.93
CA MET A 485 -6.11 7.62 -28.02
C MET A 485 -7.26 7.83 -28.99
N VAL A 486 -7.00 8.49 -30.11
CA VAL A 486 -8.00 8.63 -31.17
C VAL A 486 -8.17 7.23 -31.75
N ILE A 487 -9.33 6.64 -31.47
CA ILE A 487 -9.59 5.23 -31.71
C ILE A 487 -10.41 5.10 -32.99
N ASP A 488 -9.72 4.62 -34.03
CA ASP A 488 -10.35 3.90 -35.14
C ASP A 488 -10.83 2.52 -34.67
N ASP A 489 -11.83 1.97 -35.36
CA ASP A 489 -12.55 0.73 -35.02
C ASP A 489 -11.66 -0.46 -34.58
N ALA A 490 -10.43 -0.53 -35.09
CA ALA A 490 -9.42 -1.54 -34.76
C ALA A 490 -9.18 -1.71 -33.24
N TRP A 491 -9.29 -0.65 -32.45
CA TRP A 491 -9.02 -0.73 -31.00
C TRP A 491 -10.18 -1.31 -30.18
N SER A 492 -11.40 -1.37 -30.72
CA SER A 492 -12.56 -1.98 -30.04
C SER A 492 -12.30 -3.45 -29.67
N GLY A 493 -11.58 -4.19 -30.52
CA GLY A 493 -11.22 -5.59 -30.29
C GLY A 493 -10.19 -5.81 -29.18
N LEU A 494 -9.48 -4.77 -28.72
CA LEU A 494 -8.38 -4.89 -27.76
C LEU A 494 -8.81 -4.85 -26.30
N VAL A 495 -10.00 -4.33 -26.00
CA VAL A 495 -10.54 -4.34 -24.63
C VAL A 495 -10.86 -5.76 -24.17
N ARG A 496 -11.30 -6.63 -25.08
CA ARG A 496 -11.63 -8.04 -24.82
C ARG A 496 -10.46 -8.87 -24.27
N PRO A 497 -9.25 -8.85 -24.85
CA PRO A 497 -8.04 -9.43 -24.24
C PRO A 497 -7.77 -8.97 -22.80
N TRP A 498 -7.95 -7.68 -22.49
CA TRP A 498 -7.81 -7.18 -21.12
C TRP A 498 -8.89 -7.76 -20.20
N HIS A 499 -10.16 -7.64 -20.59
CA HIS A 499 -11.30 -8.15 -19.82
C HIS A 499 -11.20 -9.66 -19.55
N ALA A 500 -10.75 -10.47 -20.52
CA ALA A 500 -10.54 -11.90 -20.36
C ALA A 500 -9.31 -12.26 -19.49
N SER A 501 -8.33 -11.37 -19.35
CA SER A 501 -7.25 -11.51 -18.35
C SER A 501 -7.71 -11.05 -16.96
N LEU A 502 -8.54 -10.01 -16.87
CA LEU A 502 -9.11 -9.50 -15.63
C LEU A 502 -10.02 -10.53 -14.94
N VAL A 503 -10.95 -11.14 -15.68
CA VAL A 503 -11.81 -12.23 -15.15
C VAL A 503 -10.97 -13.40 -14.63
N ARG A 504 -9.93 -13.79 -15.37
CA ARG A 504 -9.00 -14.88 -15.01
C ARG A 504 -8.24 -14.59 -13.73
N ILE A 505 -7.76 -13.35 -13.54
CA ILE A 505 -7.04 -12.90 -12.34
C ILE A 505 -7.95 -12.94 -11.10
N LEU A 506 -9.25 -12.62 -11.25
CA LEU A 506 -10.17 -12.72 -10.13
C LEU A 506 -10.52 -14.19 -9.84
N GLN A 507 -11.02 -14.94 -10.82
CA GLN A 507 -11.48 -16.34 -10.66
C GLN A 507 -10.40 -17.28 -10.11
N ASN A 508 -9.15 -17.17 -10.60
CA ASN A 508 -8.08 -18.11 -10.25
C ASN A 508 -7.02 -17.51 -9.32
N GLY A 509 -7.12 -16.21 -8.99
CA GLY A 509 -6.01 -15.43 -8.42
C GLY A 509 -4.97 -15.03 -9.48
N SER A 510 -3.94 -14.30 -9.04
CA SER A 510 -2.76 -13.95 -9.84
C SER A 510 -1.49 -14.56 -9.27
N GLU A 511 -0.43 -14.60 -10.09
CA GLU A 511 0.87 -15.20 -9.74
C GLU A 511 1.62 -14.39 -8.66
N THR A 512 1.27 -13.11 -8.50
CA THR A 512 1.81 -12.22 -7.46
C THR A 512 0.69 -11.51 -6.68
N TRP A 513 0.91 -11.28 -5.37
CA TRP A 513 -0.01 -10.52 -4.52
C TRP A 513 -0.20 -9.07 -4.99
N GLU A 514 0.86 -8.45 -5.51
CA GLU A 514 0.87 -7.05 -5.92
C GLU A 514 -0.11 -6.79 -7.09
N VAL A 515 -0.17 -7.71 -8.06
CA VAL A 515 -1.17 -7.67 -9.15
C VAL A 515 -2.60 -7.77 -8.59
N TYR A 516 -2.86 -8.70 -7.69
CA TYR A 516 -4.19 -8.87 -7.07
C TYR A 516 -4.60 -7.62 -6.28
N ASN A 517 -3.67 -7.06 -5.50
CA ASN A 517 -3.92 -5.83 -4.74
C ASN A 517 -4.15 -4.61 -5.65
N ALA A 518 -3.44 -4.50 -6.78
CA ALA A 518 -3.68 -3.47 -7.79
C ALA A 518 -5.09 -3.60 -8.40
N VAL A 519 -5.49 -4.81 -8.81
CA VAL A 519 -6.85 -5.10 -9.29
C VAL A 519 -7.89 -4.76 -8.21
N LEU A 520 -7.75 -5.27 -6.99
CA LEU A 520 -8.67 -5.00 -5.88
C LEU A 520 -8.79 -3.50 -5.54
N THR A 521 -7.74 -2.71 -5.74
CA THR A 521 -7.72 -1.28 -5.39
C THR A 521 -8.26 -0.39 -6.53
N HIS A 522 -7.91 -0.68 -7.79
CA HIS A 522 -8.23 0.21 -8.91
C HIS A 522 -9.43 -0.24 -9.76
N LEU A 523 -9.79 -1.53 -9.75
CA LEU A 523 -10.94 -2.05 -10.50
C LEU A 523 -12.27 -1.33 -10.18
N PRO A 524 -12.61 -0.98 -8.92
CA PRO A 524 -13.80 -0.18 -8.62
C PRO A 524 -13.89 1.09 -9.48
N SER A 525 -12.77 1.82 -9.61
CA SER A 525 -12.70 3.06 -10.39
C SER A 525 -12.69 2.87 -11.92
N GLN A 526 -12.51 1.63 -12.40
CA GLN A 526 -12.67 1.28 -13.82
C GLN A 526 -14.10 0.82 -14.10
N LEU A 527 -14.67 -0.02 -13.22
CA LEU A 527 -16.07 -0.45 -13.28
C LEU A 527 -17.06 0.72 -13.14
N SER A 528 -16.68 1.83 -12.49
CA SER A 528 -17.55 3.01 -12.47
C SER A 528 -17.79 3.60 -13.87
N ASN A 529 -16.86 3.44 -14.81
CA ASN A 529 -17.00 3.91 -16.20
C ASN A 529 -17.87 2.95 -17.05
N HIS A 530 -19.19 3.11 -16.98
CA HIS A 530 -20.17 2.20 -17.59
C HIS A 530 -20.04 2.10 -19.13
N ARG A 531 -19.49 3.14 -19.80
CA ARG A 531 -19.24 3.13 -21.24
C ARG A 531 -18.20 2.09 -21.68
N LEU A 532 -17.19 1.79 -20.85
CA LEU A 532 -16.15 0.78 -21.17
C LEU A 532 -16.70 -0.66 -21.20
N PHE A 533 -17.81 -0.93 -20.50
CA PHE A 533 -18.40 -2.27 -20.36
C PHE A 533 -19.77 -2.43 -21.06
N HIS A 534 -20.21 -1.39 -21.78
CA HIS A 534 -21.53 -1.33 -22.40
C HIS A 534 -21.82 -2.48 -23.39
N ASP A 535 -20.82 -2.89 -24.17
CA ASP A 535 -21.00 -3.88 -25.24
C ASP A 535 -20.64 -5.32 -24.82
N ASP A 536 -19.89 -5.48 -23.72
CA ASP A 536 -19.36 -6.76 -23.20
C ASP A 536 -19.98 -7.13 -21.84
N ILE A 537 -21.29 -6.92 -21.66
CA ILE A 537 -22.04 -7.10 -20.39
C ILE A 537 -21.87 -8.51 -19.77
N SER A 538 -21.62 -9.55 -20.57
CA SER A 538 -21.36 -10.91 -20.06
C SER A 538 -20.20 -10.95 -19.06
N ILE A 539 -19.20 -10.08 -19.26
CA ILE A 539 -18.00 -9.98 -18.43
C ILE A 539 -18.37 -9.43 -17.04
N ILE A 540 -19.31 -8.48 -16.94
CA ILE A 540 -19.84 -8.02 -15.66
C ILE A 540 -20.53 -9.15 -14.89
N LYS A 541 -21.25 -10.06 -15.58
CA LYS A 541 -21.86 -11.25 -14.96
C LYS A 541 -20.83 -12.28 -14.51
N GLU A 542 -19.77 -12.51 -15.28
CA GLU A 542 -18.65 -13.39 -14.91
C GLU A 542 -17.88 -12.86 -13.70
N LEU A 543 -17.63 -11.54 -13.64
CA LEU A 543 -17.04 -10.86 -12.49
C LEU A 543 -17.93 -10.95 -11.25
N LEU A 544 -19.25 -10.73 -11.40
CA LEU A 544 -20.22 -10.87 -10.32
C LEU A 544 -20.23 -12.31 -9.75
N ALA A 545 -20.29 -13.30 -10.63
CA ALA A 545 -20.29 -14.71 -10.24
C ALA A 545 -19.00 -15.11 -9.50
N ALA A 546 -17.84 -14.63 -9.97
CA ALA A 546 -16.55 -14.86 -9.34
C ALA A 546 -16.49 -14.22 -7.94
N VAL A 547 -16.76 -12.91 -7.83
CA VAL A 547 -16.65 -12.18 -6.55
C VAL A 547 -17.63 -12.71 -5.50
N CYS A 548 -18.87 -13.04 -5.88
CA CYS A 548 -19.80 -13.70 -4.97
C CYS A 548 -19.29 -15.08 -4.52
N HIS A 549 -18.72 -15.89 -5.43
CA HIS A 549 -18.13 -17.18 -5.07
C HIS A 549 -16.97 -17.05 -4.08
N HIS A 550 -16.04 -16.11 -4.28
CA HIS A 550 -14.91 -15.92 -3.36
C HIS A 550 -15.34 -15.45 -1.96
N LEU A 551 -16.42 -14.67 -1.86
CA LEU A 551 -16.98 -14.22 -0.57
C LEU A 551 -17.76 -15.35 0.14
N GLU A 552 -18.54 -16.15 -0.59
CA GLU A 552 -19.27 -17.31 -0.06
C GLU A 552 -18.33 -18.45 0.39
N ALA A 553 -17.35 -18.79 -0.45
CA ALA A 553 -16.45 -19.93 -0.22
C ALA A 553 -15.16 -19.56 0.52
N GLY A 554 -14.84 -18.26 0.67
CA GLY A 554 -13.59 -17.78 1.25
C GLY A 554 -12.34 -18.02 0.39
N THR A 555 -12.52 -18.30 -0.91
CA THR A 555 -11.49 -18.79 -1.84
C THR A 555 -10.67 -17.67 -2.51
N TYR A 556 -10.41 -16.57 -1.82
CA TYR A 556 -9.58 -15.46 -2.30
C TYR A 556 -8.10 -15.60 -1.88
N MET A 557 -7.19 -15.01 -2.64
CA MET A 557 -5.78 -14.94 -2.24
C MET A 557 -5.62 -14.06 -0.99
N GLN A 558 -4.86 -14.55 -0.01
CA GLN A 558 -4.60 -13.84 1.25
C GLN A 558 -3.36 -12.93 1.14
N PRO A 559 -3.34 -11.80 1.86
CA PRO A 559 -2.18 -10.93 1.91
C PRO A 559 -0.96 -11.63 2.53
N PRO A 560 0.26 -11.42 1.99
CA PRO A 560 1.48 -11.93 2.61
C PRO A 560 1.76 -11.19 3.93
N PRO A 561 2.36 -11.85 4.93
CA PRO A 561 2.56 -11.25 6.26
C PRO A 561 3.49 -10.02 6.25
N SER A 562 4.33 -9.86 5.23
CA SER A 562 5.16 -8.68 4.99
C SER A 562 4.37 -7.41 4.67
N SER A 563 3.10 -7.52 4.24
CA SER A 563 2.26 -6.38 3.87
C SER A 563 1.56 -5.70 5.05
N GLY A 564 1.48 -6.37 6.21
CA GLY A 564 0.68 -5.92 7.36
C GLY A 564 -0.85 -5.95 7.15
N LEU A 565 -1.33 -6.37 5.97
CA LEU A 565 -2.76 -6.41 5.65
C LEU A 565 -3.41 -7.70 6.18
N ASN A 566 -4.71 -7.60 6.50
CA ASN A 566 -5.53 -8.69 7.04
C ASN A 566 -6.54 -9.20 5.99
N ARG A 567 -7.07 -10.41 6.13
CA ARG A 567 -8.10 -10.98 5.22
C ARG A 567 -9.32 -10.06 5.04
N TYR A 568 -9.68 -9.30 6.07
CA TYR A 568 -10.80 -8.34 6.04
C TYR A 568 -10.58 -7.18 5.06
N TYR A 569 -9.32 -6.85 4.71
CA TYR A 569 -8.99 -5.91 3.64
C TYR A 569 -9.44 -6.45 2.27
N VAL A 570 -9.17 -7.73 1.98
CA VAL A 570 -9.61 -8.37 0.73
C VAL A 570 -11.14 -8.41 0.65
N ILE A 571 -11.81 -8.84 1.72
CA ILE A 571 -13.29 -8.84 1.81
C ILE A 571 -13.83 -7.42 1.57
N THR A 572 -13.24 -6.39 2.19
CA THR A 572 -13.61 -4.98 2.00
C THR A 572 -13.51 -4.57 0.53
N ARG A 573 -12.40 -4.86 -0.16
CA ARG A 573 -12.23 -4.52 -1.58
C ARG A 573 -13.18 -5.29 -2.49
N LEU A 574 -13.44 -6.57 -2.22
CA LEU A 574 -14.43 -7.37 -2.95
C LEU A 574 -15.85 -6.81 -2.78
N ILE A 575 -16.22 -6.31 -1.60
CA ILE A 575 -17.51 -5.64 -1.36
C ILE A 575 -17.57 -4.27 -2.06
N GLN A 576 -16.49 -3.50 -2.10
CA GLN A 576 -16.41 -2.27 -2.90
C GLN A 576 -16.61 -2.56 -4.40
N ILE A 577 -16.02 -3.64 -4.93
CA ILE A 577 -16.25 -4.11 -6.30
C ILE A 577 -17.73 -4.47 -6.53
N LEU A 578 -18.34 -5.28 -5.66
CA LEU A 578 -19.77 -5.61 -5.76
C LEU A 578 -20.68 -4.38 -5.69
N THR A 579 -20.35 -3.40 -4.86
CA THR A 579 -21.13 -2.16 -4.71
C THR A 579 -21.22 -1.38 -6.02
N ILE A 580 -20.19 -1.45 -6.87
CA ILE A 580 -20.20 -0.82 -8.20
C ILE A 580 -20.76 -1.76 -9.28
N ILE A 581 -20.58 -3.08 -9.17
CA ILE A 581 -21.29 -4.02 -10.07
C ILE A 581 -22.82 -3.88 -9.92
N VAL A 582 -23.31 -3.51 -8.74
CA VAL A 582 -24.74 -3.28 -8.49
C VAL A 582 -25.34 -2.12 -9.31
N SER A 583 -24.59 -1.10 -9.74
CA SER A 583 -25.16 -0.05 -10.62
C SER A 583 -25.50 -0.57 -12.03
N TYR A 584 -24.99 -1.74 -12.42
CA TYR A 584 -25.39 -2.46 -13.63
C TYR A 584 -26.69 -3.28 -13.46
N HIS A 585 -27.43 -3.12 -12.36
CA HIS A 585 -28.65 -3.91 -12.04
C HIS A 585 -29.67 -4.03 -13.18
N ARG A 586 -29.77 -3.02 -14.05
CA ARG A 586 -30.64 -3.01 -15.24
C ARG A 586 -30.33 -4.14 -16.24
N ASN A 587 -29.11 -4.65 -16.20
CA ASN A 587 -28.60 -5.70 -17.09
C ASN A 587 -28.42 -7.06 -16.36
N LEU A 588 -28.74 -7.11 -15.07
CA LEU A 588 -28.65 -8.31 -14.21
C LEU A 588 -30.03 -8.94 -14.02
N GLU A 589 -30.06 -10.24 -13.76
CA GLU A 589 -31.29 -10.94 -13.37
C GLU A 589 -31.67 -10.64 -11.92
N LYS A 590 -32.98 -10.61 -11.63
CA LYS A 590 -33.48 -10.47 -10.24
C LYS A 590 -32.89 -11.51 -9.27
N LYS A 591 -32.50 -12.70 -9.75
CA LYS A 591 -31.80 -13.73 -8.95
C LYS A 591 -30.36 -13.32 -8.58
N GLU A 592 -29.61 -12.77 -9.53
CA GLU A 592 -28.24 -12.30 -9.34
C GLU A 592 -28.23 -11.12 -8.35
N ILE A 593 -29.18 -10.19 -8.51
CA ILE A 593 -29.38 -9.06 -7.60
C ILE A 593 -29.72 -9.55 -6.18
N LEU A 594 -30.72 -10.43 -6.02
CA LEU A 594 -31.12 -10.94 -4.71
C LEU A 594 -29.99 -11.70 -4.00
N ARG A 595 -29.20 -12.51 -4.73
CA ARG A 595 -27.99 -13.15 -4.18
C ARG A 595 -26.99 -12.12 -3.66
N THR A 596 -26.79 -11.03 -4.39
CA THR A 596 -25.84 -9.96 -4.01
C THR A 596 -26.32 -9.20 -2.76
N ILE A 597 -27.61 -8.89 -2.67
CA ILE A 597 -28.20 -8.24 -1.48
C ILE A 597 -28.15 -9.16 -0.26
N ALA A 598 -28.47 -10.46 -0.42
CA ALA A 598 -28.33 -11.45 0.64
C ALA A 598 -26.88 -11.57 1.12
N LEU A 599 -25.91 -11.63 0.19
CA LEU A 599 -24.49 -11.68 0.52
C LEU A 599 -24.00 -10.44 1.29
N PHE A 600 -24.47 -9.22 0.95
CA PHE A 600 -24.21 -8.02 1.76
C PHE A 600 -24.82 -8.15 3.16
N ASN A 601 -26.05 -8.66 3.28
CA ASN A 601 -26.73 -8.82 4.56
C ASN A 601 -26.08 -9.90 5.43
N GLU A 602 -25.58 -11.00 4.84
CA GLU A 602 -24.86 -12.06 5.53
C GLU A 602 -23.48 -11.62 6.01
N THR A 603 -22.68 -11.00 5.13
CA THR A 603 -21.34 -10.45 5.45
C THR A 603 -21.38 -9.28 6.45
N ALA A 604 -22.48 -8.54 6.54
CA ALA A 604 -22.65 -7.54 7.59
C ALA A 604 -22.47 -8.18 8.99
N GLY A 605 -21.59 -7.63 9.82
CA GLY A 605 -21.28 -8.19 11.14
C GLY A 605 -20.26 -9.34 11.14
N SER A 606 -19.57 -9.64 10.03
CA SER A 606 -18.59 -10.73 9.92
C SER A 606 -17.26 -10.45 10.65
N GLY A 607 -17.30 -10.29 11.97
CA GLY A 607 -16.13 -10.20 12.86
C GLY A 607 -15.38 -8.86 12.86
N ASP A 608 -15.40 -8.12 11.75
CA ASP A 608 -14.77 -6.80 11.62
C ASP A 608 -15.82 -5.71 11.33
N HIS A 609 -15.75 -4.61 12.09
CA HIS A 609 -16.53 -3.39 11.88
C HIS A 609 -16.27 -2.76 10.51
N VAL A 610 -15.04 -2.80 9.97
CA VAL A 610 -14.69 -2.15 8.69
C VAL A 610 -15.49 -2.78 7.56
N VAL A 611 -15.45 -4.11 7.44
CA VAL A 611 -16.25 -4.88 6.46
C VAL A 611 -17.74 -4.52 6.60
N SER A 612 -18.24 -4.53 7.83
CA SER A 612 -19.65 -4.30 8.13
C SER A 612 -20.14 -2.89 7.77
N ARG A 613 -19.28 -1.86 7.92
CA ARG A 613 -19.51 -0.49 7.43
C ARG A 613 -19.77 -0.48 5.92
N TYR A 614 -18.93 -1.16 5.13
CA TYR A 614 -19.12 -1.25 3.68
C TYR A 614 -20.40 -2.02 3.28
N CYS A 615 -20.77 -3.08 4.00
CA CYS A 615 -22.06 -3.76 3.78
C CYS A 615 -23.25 -2.80 3.97
N ILE A 616 -23.24 -1.99 5.05
CA ILE A 616 -24.30 -1.01 5.33
C ILE A 616 -24.34 0.09 4.26
N HIS A 617 -23.18 0.57 3.81
CA HIS A 617 -23.09 1.58 2.74
C HIS A 617 -23.58 1.03 1.40
N ALA A 618 -23.24 -0.21 1.05
CA ALA A 618 -23.73 -0.90 -0.14
C ALA A 618 -25.26 -1.09 -0.10
N LEU A 619 -25.81 -1.56 1.02
CA LEU A 619 -27.26 -1.66 1.22
C LEU A 619 -27.97 -0.30 1.14
N THR A 620 -27.31 0.79 1.55
CA THR A 620 -27.83 2.16 1.39
C THR A 620 -27.95 2.56 -0.09
N VAL A 621 -26.99 2.15 -0.93
CA VAL A 621 -27.07 2.35 -2.40
C VAL A 621 -28.15 1.45 -3.02
N CYS A 622 -28.26 0.18 -2.60
CA CYS A 622 -29.34 -0.72 -3.04
C CYS A 622 -30.74 -0.16 -2.76
N CYS A 623 -30.95 0.50 -1.61
CA CYS A 623 -32.21 1.20 -1.30
C CYS A 623 -32.52 2.36 -2.26
N ALA A 624 -31.50 3.03 -2.81
CA ALA A 624 -31.66 4.18 -3.70
C ALA A 624 -31.85 3.78 -5.17
N GLU A 625 -31.17 2.72 -5.65
CA GLU A 625 -31.25 2.29 -7.06
C GLU A 625 -32.35 1.24 -7.31
N MET A 626 -32.69 0.40 -6.32
CA MET A 626 -33.52 -0.80 -6.52
C MET A 626 -34.67 -0.93 -5.50
N PRO A 627 -35.50 0.11 -5.27
CA PRO A 627 -36.51 0.10 -4.21
C PRO A 627 -37.51 -1.06 -4.33
N GLU A 628 -37.94 -1.42 -5.55
CA GLU A 628 -38.88 -2.53 -5.76
C GLU A 628 -38.36 -3.88 -5.25
N ILE A 629 -37.11 -4.23 -5.57
CA ILE A 629 -36.50 -5.50 -5.15
C ILE A 629 -36.22 -5.45 -3.64
N MET A 630 -35.64 -4.34 -3.18
CA MET A 630 -35.25 -4.15 -1.78
C MET A 630 -36.46 -4.15 -0.82
N SER A 631 -37.64 -3.70 -1.26
CA SER A 631 -38.89 -3.76 -0.49
C SER A 631 -39.28 -5.20 -0.08
N SER A 632 -38.87 -6.21 -0.85
CA SER A 632 -39.16 -7.63 -0.59
C SER A 632 -38.15 -8.35 0.30
N TYR A 633 -37.08 -7.65 0.71
CA TYR A 633 -35.99 -8.18 1.55
C TYR A 633 -35.70 -7.29 2.77
N MET A 634 -36.53 -6.26 3.01
CA MET A 634 -36.27 -5.25 4.04
C MET A 634 -36.38 -5.81 5.46
N ASP A 635 -37.26 -6.79 5.70
CA ASP A 635 -37.48 -7.39 7.01
C ASP A 635 -36.20 -8.04 7.55
N ASP A 636 -35.55 -8.89 6.73
CA ASP A 636 -34.26 -9.54 7.05
C ASP A 636 -33.13 -8.53 7.28
N VAL A 637 -33.13 -7.42 6.55
CA VAL A 637 -32.13 -6.36 6.69
C VAL A 637 -32.35 -5.58 7.98
N ILE A 638 -33.59 -5.20 8.33
CA ILE A 638 -33.91 -4.56 9.61
C ILE A 638 -33.60 -5.51 10.79
N ASP A 639 -33.88 -6.80 10.64
CA ASP A 639 -33.54 -7.81 11.63
C ASP A 639 -32.02 -7.99 11.80
N LYS A 640 -31.20 -7.72 10.77
CA LYS A 640 -29.73 -7.71 10.88
C LYS A 640 -29.21 -6.40 11.48
N MET A 641 -29.69 -5.25 11.00
CA MET A 641 -29.33 -3.92 11.52
C MET A 641 -29.63 -3.80 13.03
N SER A 642 -30.78 -4.33 13.47
CA SER A 642 -31.18 -4.31 14.88
C SER A 642 -30.34 -5.21 15.79
N LYS A 643 -29.57 -6.16 15.25
CA LYS A 643 -28.60 -6.96 16.00
C LYS A 643 -27.22 -6.27 16.01
N MET A 644 -26.83 -5.66 14.89
CA MET A 644 -25.56 -4.90 14.76
C MET A 644 -25.53 -3.61 15.59
N VAL A 645 -26.69 -3.07 16.00
CA VAL A 645 -26.82 -1.91 16.89
C VAL A 645 -25.92 -1.95 18.13
N THR A 646 -25.63 -3.14 18.64
CA THR A 646 -24.82 -3.34 19.86
C THR A 646 -23.34 -2.97 19.67
N GLN A 647 -22.88 -2.79 18.43
CA GLN A 647 -21.49 -2.45 18.12
C GLN A 647 -21.30 -0.94 17.99
N ARG A 648 -20.60 -0.34 18.97
CA ARG A 648 -20.37 1.12 19.11
C ARG A 648 -19.89 1.82 17.83
N PHE A 649 -19.09 1.16 17.00
CA PHE A 649 -18.53 1.73 15.78
C PHE A 649 -19.49 1.68 14.57
N LEU A 650 -20.38 0.68 14.50
CA LEU A 650 -21.39 0.58 13.42
C LEU A 650 -22.60 1.49 13.64
N ALA A 651 -22.78 1.96 14.88
CA ALA A 651 -23.90 2.77 15.32
C ALA A 651 -24.30 3.90 14.36
N ILE A 652 -23.31 4.71 13.98
CA ILE A 652 -23.51 5.89 13.15
C ILE A 652 -24.02 5.53 11.75
N HIS A 653 -23.49 4.47 11.14
CA HIS A 653 -23.89 4.01 9.81
C HIS A 653 -25.26 3.32 9.81
N VAL A 654 -25.59 2.54 10.86
CA VAL A 654 -26.92 1.95 11.02
C VAL A 654 -27.99 3.05 11.15
N LEU A 655 -27.71 4.11 11.92
CA LEU A 655 -28.62 5.25 12.05
C LEU A 655 -28.72 6.08 10.76
N GLN A 656 -27.62 6.33 10.06
CA GLN A 656 -27.63 6.97 8.73
C GLN A 656 -28.46 6.17 7.71
N PHE A 657 -28.31 4.84 7.67
CA PHE A 657 -29.11 3.93 6.84
C PHE A 657 -30.61 4.03 7.16
N LEU A 658 -30.98 3.93 8.45
CA LEU A 658 -32.37 4.08 8.87
C LEU A 658 -32.95 5.49 8.60
N GLY A 659 -32.09 6.51 8.48
CA GLY A 659 -32.46 7.88 8.10
C GLY A 659 -32.60 8.11 6.60
N ALA A 660 -31.88 7.35 5.77
CA ALA A 660 -32.16 7.29 4.33
C ALA A 660 -33.48 6.54 4.10
N LEU A 661 -33.68 5.40 4.78
CA LEU A 661 -34.86 4.54 4.66
C LEU A 661 -36.18 5.24 5.06
N SER A 662 -36.19 6.06 6.12
CA SER A 662 -37.40 6.79 6.56
C SER A 662 -37.91 7.81 5.53
N ARG A 663 -37.05 8.24 4.61
CA ARG A 663 -37.34 9.21 3.55
C ARG A 663 -37.71 8.55 2.21
N LEU A 664 -37.72 7.22 2.13
CA LEU A 664 -38.07 6.42 0.96
C LEU A 664 -39.39 5.66 1.23
N PRO A 665 -40.57 6.25 0.95
CA PRO A 665 -41.87 5.72 1.36
C PRO A 665 -42.19 4.34 0.78
N ASP A 666 -41.76 4.07 -0.45
CA ASP A 666 -42.03 2.81 -1.15
C ASP A 666 -41.39 1.60 -0.47
N LEU A 667 -40.26 1.80 0.24
CA LEU A 667 -39.56 0.74 0.97
C LEU A 667 -40.25 0.31 2.26
N HIS A 668 -41.00 1.21 2.92
CA HIS A 668 -41.64 0.94 4.22
C HIS A 668 -43.17 0.88 4.19
N ARG A 669 -43.78 1.04 2.99
CA ARG A 669 -45.22 0.90 2.73
C ARG A 669 -45.85 -0.36 3.35
N ASN A 670 -45.13 -1.48 3.26
CA ASN A 670 -45.58 -2.82 3.65
C ASN A 670 -45.27 -3.20 5.10
N PHE A 671 -44.50 -2.39 5.85
CA PHE A 671 -44.09 -2.75 7.22
C PHE A 671 -45.29 -2.96 8.15
N ALA A 672 -45.16 -3.96 9.02
CA ALA A 672 -46.07 -4.17 10.13
C ALA A 672 -45.60 -3.40 11.38
N GLN A 673 -46.51 -3.21 12.34
CA GLN A 673 -46.26 -2.56 13.62
C GLN A 673 -44.98 -3.06 14.33
N HIS A 674 -44.64 -4.34 14.17
CA HIS A 674 -43.46 -4.95 14.81
C HIS A 674 -42.13 -4.48 14.21
N ASP A 675 -42.07 -4.09 12.94
CA ASP A 675 -40.84 -3.66 12.26
C ASP A 675 -40.50 -2.22 12.61
N TYR A 676 -41.50 -1.34 12.64
CA TYR A 676 -41.39 -0.03 13.25
C TYR A 676 -40.91 -0.14 14.71
N LYS A 677 -41.41 -1.13 15.47
CA LYS A 677 -40.94 -1.37 16.84
C LYS A 677 -39.46 -1.79 16.92
N LYS A 678 -38.95 -2.59 15.96
CA LYS A 678 -37.50 -2.88 15.83
C LYS A 678 -36.70 -1.59 15.60
N VAL A 679 -37.13 -0.75 14.65
CA VAL A 679 -36.48 0.53 14.28
C VAL A 679 -36.44 1.52 15.45
N PHE A 680 -37.54 1.68 16.19
CA PHE A 680 -37.54 2.51 17.41
C PHE A 680 -36.65 1.90 18.51
N GLY A 681 -36.69 0.58 18.71
CA GLY A 681 -35.83 -0.14 19.66
C GLY A 681 -34.32 0.04 19.40
N VAL A 682 -33.91 0.12 18.14
CA VAL A 682 -32.54 0.47 17.73
C VAL A 682 -32.16 1.87 18.22
N CYS A 683 -33.03 2.86 18.01
CA CYS A 683 -32.77 4.23 18.46
C CYS A 683 -32.68 4.30 20.00
N PHE A 684 -33.61 3.65 20.72
CA PHE A 684 -33.60 3.62 22.18
C PHE A 684 -32.37 2.91 22.77
N SER A 685 -31.86 1.87 22.12
CA SER A 685 -30.64 1.18 22.55
C SER A 685 -29.43 2.13 22.59
N PHE A 686 -29.32 3.06 21.63
CA PHE A 686 -28.28 4.09 21.66
C PHE A 686 -28.54 5.20 22.67
N LEU A 687 -29.78 5.62 22.88
CA LEU A 687 -30.10 6.60 23.92
C LEU A 687 -29.74 6.05 25.32
N LEU A 688 -30.03 4.78 25.60
CA LEU A 688 -29.62 4.11 26.83
C LEU A 688 -28.09 3.95 26.93
N SER A 689 -27.41 3.55 25.84
CA SER A 689 -25.95 3.42 25.80
C SER A 689 -25.22 4.75 26.04
N THR A 690 -25.70 5.84 25.44
CA THR A 690 -25.12 7.18 25.58
C THR A 690 -25.40 7.79 26.96
N ARG A 691 -26.58 7.56 27.55
CA ARG A 691 -26.87 7.89 28.96
C ARG A 691 -25.89 7.20 29.93
N GLY A 692 -25.67 5.89 29.77
CA GLY A 692 -24.68 5.14 30.57
C GLY A 692 -23.22 5.57 30.33
N ALA A 693 -22.90 6.08 29.14
CA ALA A 693 -21.58 6.62 28.84
C ALA A 693 -21.33 7.99 29.50
N LYS A 694 -22.35 8.83 29.69
CA LYS A 694 -22.20 10.15 30.35
C LYS A 694 -21.73 9.99 31.82
N SER A 695 -22.32 9.09 32.60
CA SER A 695 -21.93 8.84 34.01
C SER A 695 -20.55 8.17 34.20
N THR A 696 -19.93 7.68 33.13
CA THR A 696 -18.53 7.24 33.10
C THR A 696 -17.57 8.29 32.53
N LEU A 697 -18.04 9.20 31.68
CA LEU A 697 -17.27 10.36 31.20
C LEU A 697 -17.10 11.45 32.27
N GLU A 698 -18.13 11.74 33.07
CA GLU A 698 -17.99 12.68 34.20
C GLU A 698 -16.97 12.18 35.22
N ARG A 699 -16.93 10.87 35.45
CA ARG A 699 -15.94 10.20 36.31
C ARG A 699 -14.49 10.25 35.77
N ARG A 700 -14.30 10.69 34.52
CA ARG A 700 -12.98 10.95 33.91
C ARG A 700 -12.54 12.42 33.97
N ARG A 701 -13.40 13.36 34.40
CA ARG A 701 -13.05 14.79 34.51
C ARG A 701 -12.19 15.13 35.75
N THR A 702 -11.27 14.24 36.14
CA THR A 702 -10.25 14.53 37.17
C THR A 702 -8.94 14.98 36.51
N PRO A 703 -8.20 15.98 37.05
CA PRO A 703 -7.22 16.74 36.27
C PRO A 703 -5.88 16.05 35.96
N THR A 704 -5.76 14.74 36.21
CA THR A 704 -4.47 14.04 36.28
C THR A 704 -4.21 13.07 35.11
N SER A 705 -5.10 13.01 34.11
CA SER A 705 -5.24 11.83 33.26
C SER A 705 -5.32 12.11 31.75
N GLU A 706 -5.01 13.32 31.28
CA GLU A 706 -5.18 13.72 29.88
C GLU A 706 -4.09 13.21 28.91
N SER A 707 -2.93 12.77 29.43
CA SER A 707 -1.70 12.59 28.64
C SER A 707 -1.50 11.23 27.95
N SER A 708 -2.49 10.33 27.93
CA SER A 708 -2.26 8.90 27.59
C SER A 708 -3.27 8.22 26.66
N SER A 709 -4.20 8.93 26.01
CA SER A 709 -5.21 8.28 25.14
C SER A 709 -5.68 9.12 23.93
N ALA A 710 -4.78 9.88 23.30
CA ALA A 710 -5.13 10.80 22.21
C ALA A 710 -5.20 10.19 20.78
N VAL A 711 -4.86 8.90 20.60
CA VAL A 711 -4.47 8.37 19.26
C VAL A 711 -5.58 7.65 18.49
N HIS A 712 -6.60 7.08 19.15
CA HIS A 712 -7.69 6.33 18.48
C HIS A 712 -9.04 6.51 19.19
N SER A 713 -9.69 7.67 19.03
CA SER A 713 -11.04 7.92 19.59
C SER A 713 -11.98 8.68 18.64
N GLU A 714 -11.67 8.67 17.34
CA GLU A 714 -12.33 9.49 16.32
C GLU A 714 -13.73 8.98 15.92
N GLU A 715 -13.93 7.66 15.83
CA GLU A 715 -15.15 7.10 15.23
C GLU A 715 -16.41 7.16 16.11
N SER A 716 -16.27 7.24 17.44
CA SER A 716 -17.44 7.23 18.33
C SER A 716 -17.85 8.63 18.77
N LEU A 717 -18.59 9.33 17.92
CA LEU A 717 -19.21 10.64 18.16
C LEU A 717 -20.55 10.48 18.93
N PRO A 718 -20.58 10.48 20.28
CA PRO A 718 -21.75 9.99 21.01
C PRO A 718 -22.88 11.01 20.99
N GLU A 719 -22.53 12.29 20.91
CA GLU A 719 -23.44 13.44 20.88
C GLU A 719 -24.17 13.54 19.53
N TYR A 720 -23.46 13.33 18.41
CA TYR A 720 -24.09 13.23 17.09
C TYR A 720 -24.98 11.99 16.97
N VAL A 721 -24.53 10.82 17.47
CA VAL A 721 -25.35 9.59 17.51
C VAL A 721 -26.62 9.80 18.36
N TYR A 722 -26.51 10.49 19.49
CA TYR A 722 -27.65 10.87 20.34
C TYR A 722 -28.61 11.83 19.62
N ALA A 723 -28.10 12.88 18.98
CA ALA A 723 -28.91 13.83 18.22
C ALA A 723 -29.63 13.14 17.04
N LEU A 724 -28.91 12.33 16.26
CA LEU A 724 -29.45 11.59 15.12
C LEU A 724 -30.53 10.59 15.55
N ALA A 725 -30.35 9.87 16.66
CA ALA A 725 -31.36 8.94 17.19
C ALA A 725 -32.69 9.64 17.51
N HIS A 726 -32.68 10.83 18.11
CA HIS A 726 -33.90 11.62 18.35
C HIS A 726 -34.58 12.09 17.06
N HIS A 727 -33.81 12.57 16.08
CA HIS A 727 -34.36 12.94 14.77
C HIS A 727 -34.98 11.75 14.04
N LEU A 728 -34.36 10.57 14.13
CA LEU A 728 -34.88 9.33 13.55
C LEU A 728 -36.21 8.91 14.17
N ILE A 729 -36.36 9.01 15.50
CA ILE A 729 -37.64 8.75 16.17
C ILE A 729 -38.72 9.70 15.62
N THR A 730 -38.41 11.00 15.47
CA THR A 730 -39.32 11.98 14.86
C THR A 730 -39.66 11.64 13.40
N PHE A 731 -38.67 11.37 12.55
CA PHE A 731 -38.89 11.06 11.13
C PHE A 731 -39.71 9.78 10.94
N TRP A 732 -39.39 8.70 11.66
CA TRP A 732 -40.16 7.46 11.59
C TRP A 732 -41.59 7.61 12.13
N TYR A 733 -41.82 8.42 13.17
CA TYR A 733 -43.17 8.69 13.68
C TYR A 733 -44.04 9.45 12.67
N LEU A 734 -43.47 10.39 11.94
CA LEU A 734 -44.16 11.14 10.87
C LEU A 734 -44.61 10.22 9.72
N SER A 735 -43.85 9.16 9.44
CA SER A 735 -44.16 8.15 8.42
C SER A 735 -45.16 7.07 8.89
N LEU A 736 -45.44 6.95 10.20
CA LEU A 736 -46.44 6.00 10.70
C LEU A 736 -47.86 6.33 10.21
N LYS A 737 -48.65 5.28 9.99
CA LYS A 737 -50.12 5.33 9.81
C LYS A 737 -50.78 5.64 11.15
N ARG A 738 -51.94 6.33 11.16
CA ARG A 738 -52.64 6.78 12.40
C ARG A 738 -52.89 5.65 13.41
N GLN A 739 -53.35 4.49 12.92
CA GLN A 739 -53.60 3.28 13.73
C GLN A 739 -52.32 2.73 14.41
N ASP A 740 -51.18 2.82 13.75
CA ASP A 740 -49.88 2.41 14.32
C ASP A 740 -49.36 3.43 15.36
N ARG A 741 -49.70 4.72 15.21
CA ARG A 741 -49.30 5.76 16.17
C ARG A 741 -49.94 5.57 17.53
N GLU A 742 -51.26 5.42 17.60
CA GLU A 742 -51.99 5.22 18.87
C GLU A 742 -51.40 4.09 19.72
N SER A 743 -50.99 3.01 19.05
CA SER A 743 -50.47 1.80 19.69
C SER A 743 -48.96 1.82 19.98
N LEU A 744 -48.15 2.54 19.17
CA LEU A 744 -46.70 2.68 19.39
C LEU A 744 -46.32 3.86 20.29
N LYS A 745 -47.13 4.93 20.34
CA LYS A 745 -46.89 6.14 21.13
C LYS A 745 -46.62 5.87 22.62
N PRO A 746 -47.37 4.99 23.33
CA PRO A 746 -47.06 4.64 24.72
C PRO A 746 -45.69 3.97 24.91
N TYR A 747 -45.27 3.15 23.93
CA TYR A 747 -43.97 2.47 23.94
C TYR A 747 -42.81 3.44 23.66
N ILE A 748 -43.00 4.39 22.74
CA ILE A 748 -42.01 5.43 22.46
C ILE A 748 -41.82 6.33 23.70
N ARG A 749 -42.93 6.78 24.30
CA ARG A 749 -42.90 7.65 25.48
C ARG A 749 -42.25 7.00 26.70
N SER A 750 -42.51 5.71 26.96
CA SER A 750 -41.86 4.98 28.07
C SER A 750 -40.38 4.65 27.82
N SER A 751 -39.95 4.60 26.56
CA SER A 751 -38.54 4.40 26.19
C SER A 751 -37.72 5.71 26.20
N LEU A 752 -38.39 6.87 26.08
CA LEU A 752 -37.74 8.19 26.22
C LEU A 752 -37.50 8.58 27.68
N THR A 753 -38.39 8.21 28.60
CA THR A 753 -38.19 8.33 30.06
C THR A 753 -37.04 7.45 30.55
N TYR A 754 -36.29 7.92 31.54
CA TYR A 754 -35.36 7.09 32.32
C TYR A 754 -35.40 7.46 33.81
N THR A 755 -34.98 6.53 34.67
CA THR A 755 -34.77 6.80 36.09
C THR A 755 -33.37 7.35 36.31
N ASP A 756 -33.28 8.53 36.92
CA ASP A 756 -32.05 9.13 37.44
C ASP A 756 -31.48 8.33 38.63
N ASP A 757 -30.22 8.57 39.02
CA ASP A 757 -29.56 7.91 40.17
C ASP A 757 -30.34 8.14 41.50
N HIS A 758 -31.16 9.19 41.56
CA HIS A 758 -32.08 9.49 42.67
C HIS A 758 -33.45 8.79 42.57
N GLY A 759 -33.64 7.85 41.63
CA GLY A 759 -34.90 7.11 41.43
C GLY A 759 -36.04 7.92 40.81
N LYS A 760 -35.81 9.19 40.47
CA LYS A 760 -36.78 10.08 39.84
C LYS A 760 -36.87 9.79 38.34
N SER A 761 -38.08 9.74 37.78
CA SER A 761 -38.26 9.70 36.33
C SER A 761 -37.93 11.07 35.72
N VAL A 762 -37.03 11.08 34.73
CA VAL A 762 -36.53 12.26 34.03
C VAL A 762 -36.64 12.04 32.51
N ILE A 763 -36.84 13.14 31.78
CA ILE A 763 -36.89 13.18 30.32
C ILE A 763 -35.99 14.34 29.86
N GLU A 764 -35.11 14.07 28.90
CA GLU A 764 -34.20 15.05 28.32
C GLU A 764 -34.97 16.05 27.43
N ASP A 765 -34.43 17.26 27.28
CA ASP A 765 -35.07 18.35 26.52
C ASP A 765 -35.39 17.99 25.06
N GLN A 766 -34.51 17.24 24.40
CA GLN A 766 -34.79 16.73 23.04
C GLN A 766 -35.89 15.66 23.04
N GLY A 767 -35.98 14.82 24.08
CA GLY A 767 -37.06 13.85 24.24
C GLY A 767 -38.41 14.51 24.51
N LEU A 768 -38.43 15.63 25.25
CA LEU A 768 -39.63 16.46 25.44
C LEU A 768 -40.09 17.10 24.13
N VAL A 769 -39.15 17.60 23.32
CA VAL A 769 -39.43 18.10 21.95
C VAL A 769 -40.01 17.00 21.07
N THR A 770 -39.46 15.79 21.10
CA THR A 770 -39.99 14.65 20.32
C THR A 770 -41.41 14.27 20.79
N ILE A 771 -41.70 14.28 22.10
CA ILE A 771 -43.06 14.04 22.61
C ILE A 771 -44.02 15.17 22.19
N ASP A 772 -43.61 16.44 22.24
CA ASP A 772 -44.44 17.57 21.79
C ASP A 772 -44.76 17.49 20.29
N MET A 773 -43.78 17.08 19.47
CA MET A 773 -43.97 16.83 18.05
C MET A 773 -44.96 15.68 17.80
N MET A 774 -44.88 14.58 18.57
CA MET A 774 -45.86 13.49 18.49
C MET A 774 -47.27 13.96 18.88
N ASP A 775 -47.40 14.65 20.03
CA ASP A 775 -48.67 15.18 20.54
C ASP A 775 -49.29 16.22 19.60
N ARG A 776 -48.48 17.01 18.89
CA ARG A 776 -48.92 17.93 17.83
C ARG A 776 -49.41 17.15 16.59
N VAL A 777 -48.59 16.23 16.08
CA VAL A 777 -48.86 15.51 14.81
C VAL A 777 -50.15 14.69 14.86
N ASP A 778 -50.48 14.12 16.02
CA ASP A 778 -51.74 13.41 16.20
C ASP A 778 -52.93 14.40 16.23
N ALA A 779 -52.86 15.45 17.06
CA ALA A 779 -53.94 16.43 17.26
C ALA A 779 -54.21 17.34 16.03
N ASP A 780 -53.23 17.51 15.14
CA ASP A 780 -53.43 18.12 13.82
C ASP A 780 -54.10 17.13 12.85
N SER A 781 -53.83 15.81 12.96
CA SER A 781 -54.43 14.78 12.07
C SER A 781 -55.89 14.46 12.37
N ASP A 782 -56.38 14.70 13.59
CA ASP A 782 -57.80 14.55 13.95
C ASP A 782 -58.73 15.58 13.27
N CYS A 783 -58.17 16.64 12.66
CA CYS A 783 -58.95 17.77 12.15
C CYS A 783 -59.53 17.59 10.74
N HIS A 784 -59.04 16.62 9.95
CA HIS A 784 -59.33 16.54 8.51
C HIS A 784 -60.48 15.60 8.10
N GLU A 785 -61.12 14.91 9.04
CA GLU A 785 -62.23 13.98 8.74
C GLU A 785 -63.63 14.64 8.84
N GLY A 786 -63.70 15.96 9.02
CA GLY A 786 -64.93 16.72 9.21
C GLY A 786 -65.25 17.73 8.10
N GLN A 787 -66.20 17.35 7.22
CA GLN A 787 -66.92 18.20 6.25
C GLN A 787 -66.17 18.72 5.00
N TYR A 788 -66.66 18.26 3.83
CA TYR A 788 -66.76 18.95 2.54
C TYR A 788 -65.79 20.10 2.21
N GLY A 789 -64.73 19.74 1.47
CA GLY A 789 -64.30 20.38 0.22
C GLY A 789 -64.35 21.91 0.10
N ASP A 790 -63.23 22.55 0.44
CA ASP A 790 -62.55 23.52 -0.44
C ASP A 790 -61.04 23.44 -0.15
N GLU A 791 -60.18 23.47 -1.18
CA GLU A 791 -58.72 23.25 -1.05
C GLU A 791 -57.96 24.53 -0.61
N VAL A 792 -58.58 25.38 0.22
CA VAL A 792 -58.12 26.77 0.48
C VAL A 792 -58.08 27.11 1.98
N GLU A 793 -57.19 26.49 2.76
CA GLU A 793 -56.86 27.01 4.12
C GLU A 793 -55.46 26.62 4.66
N ILE A 794 -54.39 26.86 3.89
CA ILE A 794 -52.99 26.84 4.40
C ILE A 794 -52.26 28.19 4.19
N GLU A 795 -52.49 28.89 3.08
CA GLU A 795 -51.74 30.11 2.73
C GLU A 795 -52.16 31.38 3.51
N ALA A 796 -53.36 31.38 4.11
CA ALA A 796 -53.93 32.47 4.90
C ALA A 796 -53.32 32.61 6.32
N SER A 797 -52.10 32.10 6.52
CA SER A 797 -51.48 31.88 7.83
C SER A 797 -50.71 33.07 8.41
N HIS A 798 -50.50 34.16 7.65
CA HIS A 798 -49.66 35.29 8.07
C HIS A 798 -50.18 36.70 7.69
N SER A 799 -51.47 36.87 7.40
CA SER A 799 -52.09 38.20 7.30
C SER A 799 -52.42 38.73 8.71
N ASN A 800 -51.83 39.86 9.11
CA ASN A 800 -52.13 40.49 10.42
C ASN A 800 -53.61 40.92 10.53
N ASP A 801 -54.24 41.28 9.40
CA ASP A 801 -55.68 41.58 9.30
C ASP A 801 -56.53 40.30 9.29
N ALA A 802 -56.39 39.49 10.34
CA ALA A 802 -57.24 38.32 10.59
C ALA A 802 -58.70 38.72 10.92
N PHE A 803 -58.93 39.96 11.33
CA PHE A 803 -60.23 40.51 11.70
C PHE A 803 -60.60 41.66 10.77
N THR A 804 -61.88 41.77 10.43
CA THR A 804 -62.40 42.85 9.58
C THR A 804 -62.83 44.05 10.41
N GLU A 805 -63.03 45.22 9.78
CA GLU A 805 -63.70 46.37 10.44
C GLU A 805 -65.07 46.00 11.06
N ILE A 806 -65.70 44.92 10.57
CA ILE A 806 -66.99 44.44 11.06
C ILE A 806 -66.86 43.81 12.46
N ASP A 807 -65.67 43.33 12.83
CA ASP A 807 -65.39 42.60 14.07
C ASP A 807 -65.16 43.52 15.29
N GLY A 808 -64.81 44.79 15.04
CA GLY A 808 -64.69 45.84 16.07
C GLY A 808 -63.41 45.74 16.91
N ARG A 809 -63.45 46.23 18.17
CA ARG A 809 -62.29 46.19 19.06
C ARG A 809 -61.96 44.73 19.42
N ILE A 810 -60.71 44.34 19.18
CA ILE A 810 -60.15 43.05 19.58
C ILE A 810 -59.63 43.16 21.03
N VAL A 811 -59.77 42.09 21.80
CA VAL A 811 -59.05 41.85 23.06
C VAL A 811 -58.13 40.67 22.85
N GLU A 812 -56.84 40.83 23.16
CA GLU A 812 -55.87 39.74 23.14
C GLU A 812 -55.57 39.30 24.58
N ARG A 813 -55.40 38.00 24.82
CA ARG A 813 -54.96 37.46 26.11
C ARG A 813 -53.96 36.35 25.91
N HIS A 814 -52.86 36.40 26.67
CA HIS A 814 -51.78 35.44 26.60
C HIS A 814 -51.74 34.60 27.89
N ARG A 815 -51.71 33.27 27.75
CA ARG A 815 -51.74 32.33 28.87
C ARG A 815 -50.75 31.21 28.64
N LEU A 816 -50.03 30.82 29.69
CA LEU A 816 -49.14 29.68 29.67
C LEU A 816 -49.78 28.50 30.40
N ALA A 817 -49.90 27.37 29.71
CA ALA A 817 -50.37 26.10 30.26
C ALA A 817 -49.23 25.08 30.17
N GLY A 818 -48.48 24.91 31.25
CA GLY A 818 -47.23 24.14 31.25
C GLY A 818 -46.21 24.71 30.26
N LEU A 819 -45.90 23.94 29.20
CA LEU A 819 -44.98 24.34 28.14
C LEU A 819 -45.69 24.82 26.85
N LEU A 820 -46.99 25.13 26.93
CA LEU A 820 -47.77 25.69 25.83
C LEU A 820 -48.11 27.16 26.07
N LEU A 821 -47.83 28.02 25.09
CA LEU A 821 -48.25 29.42 25.10
C LEU A 821 -49.52 29.58 24.23
N VAL A 822 -50.66 29.75 24.89
CA VAL A 822 -51.95 30.01 24.25
C VAL A 822 -52.15 31.52 24.12
N THR A 823 -52.71 31.98 23.00
CA THR A 823 -53.14 33.37 22.81
C THR A 823 -54.52 33.40 22.18
N ASN A 824 -55.47 33.99 22.89
CA ASN A 824 -56.83 34.18 22.41
C ASN A 824 -56.96 35.62 21.91
N LYS A 825 -57.33 35.82 20.64
CA LYS A 825 -57.76 37.11 20.11
C LYS A 825 -59.27 37.09 19.92
N THR A 826 -60.03 37.89 20.68
CA THR A 826 -61.50 37.89 20.65
C THR A 826 -62.05 39.23 20.17
N ALA A 827 -62.87 39.18 19.12
CA ALA A 827 -63.59 40.33 18.58
C ALA A 827 -64.81 40.67 19.44
N LEU A 828 -64.80 41.82 20.13
CA LEU A 828 -65.87 42.21 21.06
C LEU A 828 -67.22 42.45 20.38
N ARG A 829 -67.27 42.73 19.06
CA ARG A 829 -68.53 43.05 18.36
C ARG A 829 -69.19 41.85 17.69
N THR A 830 -68.40 40.85 17.28
CA THR A 830 -68.90 39.66 16.55
C THR A 830 -68.75 38.36 17.33
N GLY A 831 -68.06 38.36 18.47
CA GLY A 831 -67.80 37.18 19.31
C GLY A 831 -66.82 36.17 18.69
N ARG A 832 -66.30 36.43 17.48
CA ARG A 832 -65.30 35.58 16.82
C ARG A 832 -64.02 35.55 17.67
N THR A 833 -63.51 34.36 17.93
CA THR A 833 -62.24 34.18 18.62
C THR A 833 -61.27 33.40 17.74
N LEU A 834 -60.03 33.86 17.66
CA LEU A 834 -58.91 33.16 17.06
C LEU A 834 -57.99 32.69 18.18
N VAL A 835 -57.81 31.37 18.29
CA VAL A 835 -56.92 30.76 19.29
C VAL A 835 -55.63 30.34 18.60
N PHE A 836 -54.52 30.96 19.00
CA PHE A 836 -53.17 30.54 18.63
C PHE A 836 -52.59 29.66 19.75
N CYS A 837 -52.14 28.46 19.41
CA CYS A 837 -51.37 27.58 20.28
C CYS A 837 -49.91 27.56 19.81
N ARG A 838 -48.99 28.06 20.64
CA ARG A 838 -47.55 28.05 20.39
C ARG A 838 -46.88 26.94 21.19
N ARG A 839 -46.22 26.02 20.50
CA ARG A 839 -45.51 24.86 21.04
C ARG A 839 -44.03 24.86 20.63
N PRO A 840 -43.12 24.15 21.32
CA PRO A 840 -41.76 23.89 20.85
C PRO A 840 -41.72 23.40 19.38
N SER A 841 -42.52 22.38 19.05
CA SER A 841 -42.63 21.75 17.73
C SER A 841 -43.39 22.56 16.66
N GLY A 842 -44.00 23.69 17.03
CA GLY A 842 -44.62 24.61 16.07
C GLY A 842 -45.81 25.40 16.61
N ASN A 843 -46.39 26.21 15.73
CA ASN A 843 -47.58 27.01 16.02
C ASN A 843 -48.78 26.37 15.29
N SER A 844 -49.95 26.37 15.92
CA SER A 844 -51.23 26.11 15.27
C SER A 844 -52.24 27.20 15.61
N GLN A 845 -53.19 27.45 14.71
CA GLN A 845 -54.24 28.46 14.86
C GLN A 845 -55.60 27.83 14.54
N ARG A 846 -56.65 28.17 15.31
CA ARG A 846 -58.02 27.71 15.03
C ARG A 846 -59.03 28.84 15.24
N TRP A 847 -59.95 28.97 14.28
CA TRP A 847 -61.07 29.91 14.32
C TRP A 847 -62.25 29.34 15.10
N ILE A 848 -62.89 30.19 15.89
CA ILE A 848 -64.03 29.85 16.74
C ILE A 848 -65.17 30.83 16.41
N LYS A 849 -66.26 30.28 15.86
CA LYS A 849 -67.42 31.04 15.38
C LYS A 849 -68.45 31.20 16.50
N ASN A 850 -69.12 32.35 16.51
CA ASN A 850 -70.04 32.73 17.57
C ASN A 850 -71.26 31.76 17.63
N GLY A 851 -71.63 31.33 18.82
CA GLY A 851 -72.61 30.25 19.05
C GLY A 851 -72.01 28.85 19.28
N GLN A 852 -70.69 28.67 19.23
CA GLN A 852 -69.99 27.46 19.67
C GLN A 852 -69.10 27.79 20.89
N ILE A 853 -69.34 27.10 22.02
CA ILE A 853 -68.67 27.40 23.31
C ILE A 853 -67.33 26.63 23.38
N ALA A 854 -66.23 27.36 23.26
CA ALA A 854 -64.91 26.77 23.16
C ALA A 854 -64.32 26.36 24.51
N ARG A 855 -63.96 25.09 24.64
CA ARG A 855 -63.18 24.57 25.78
C ARG A 855 -61.89 23.97 25.30
N ILE A 856 -60.76 24.53 25.73
CA ILE A 856 -59.44 23.99 25.45
C ILE A 856 -59.25 22.75 26.32
N THR A 857 -59.33 21.57 25.72
CA THR A 857 -59.34 20.27 26.40
C THR A 857 -57.93 19.83 26.82
N VAL A 858 -57.65 19.86 28.11
CA VAL A 858 -56.57 19.06 28.70
C VAL A 858 -56.99 17.59 28.64
N ASP A 859 -56.09 16.71 28.19
CA ASP A 859 -56.36 15.27 27.97
C ASP A 859 -56.43 14.45 29.29
N CYS A 860 -57.15 14.97 30.28
CA CYS A 860 -57.38 14.37 31.59
C CYS A 860 -58.88 14.08 31.80
N GLY A 861 -59.19 12.94 32.43
CA GLY A 861 -60.56 12.55 32.78
C GLY A 861 -61.22 13.36 33.89
N GLU A 862 -60.49 14.32 34.47
CA GLU A 862 -61.01 15.36 35.38
C GLU A 862 -60.84 16.71 34.69
N CYS A 863 -61.91 17.50 34.64
CA CYS A 863 -62.06 18.52 33.61
C CYS A 863 -61.60 19.91 34.05
N ASP A 864 -60.28 20.14 33.98
CA ASP A 864 -59.72 21.50 34.00
C ASP A 864 -60.11 22.23 32.69
N TYR A 865 -60.85 23.33 32.80
CA TYR A 865 -61.34 24.12 31.66
C TYR A 865 -60.63 25.48 31.56
N MET A 866 -60.23 25.89 30.35
CA MET A 866 -59.78 27.26 30.09
C MET A 866 -60.94 28.15 29.58
N ASP A 867 -61.51 28.95 30.49
CA ASP A 867 -62.51 29.98 30.18
C ASP A 867 -62.02 30.98 29.12
N VAL A 868 -62.57 30.92 27.90
CA VAL A 868 -62.23 31.87 26.82
C VAL A 868 -62.76 33.28 27.12
N LEU A 869 -63.90 33.36 27.82
CA LEU A 869 -64.52 34.59 28.32
C LEU A 869 -64.73 34.49 29.84
N PRO A 870 -64.67 35.59 30.62
CA PRO A 870 -64.86 35.52 32.07
C PRO A 870 -66.26 35.03 32.48
N GLY A 871 -66.34 33.87 33.15
CA GLY A 871 -67.58 33.38 33.78
C GLY A 871 -68.38 32.36 32.96
N ASP A 872 -67.73 31.61 32.06
CA ASP A 872 -68.40 30.71 31.12
C ASP A 872 -68.59 29.28 31.68
N THR A 873 -69.71 29.07 32.37
CA THR A 873 -69.92 27.90 33.24
C THR A 873 -70.56 26.67 32.57
N SER A 874 -70.83 26.66 31.26
CA SER A 874 -71.70 25.64 30.64
C SER A 874 -71.29 25.12 29.24
N GLY A 875 -71.22 23.79 29.11
CA GLY A 875 -71.12 23.09 27.80
C GLY A 875 -69.70 23.02 27.19
N ALA A 876 -69.50 22.12 26.21
CA ALA A 876 -68.18 21.86 25.62
C ALA A 876 -68.23 21.63 24.11
N TYR A 877 -67.39 22.38 23.37
CA TYR A 877 -67.17 22.21 21.93
C TYR A 877 -65.70 22.48 21.57
N GLY A 878 -65.18 21.77 20.57
CA GLY A 878 -63.87 22.02 19.94
C GLY A 878 -62.66 21.47 20.70
N GLN A 879 -62.26 20.23 20.40
CA GLN A 879 -61.09 19.58 21.02
C GLN A 879 -59.77 20.18 20.50
N ILE A 880 -59.19 21.11 21.25
CA ILE A 880 -57.77 21.45 21.16
C ILE A 880 -57.06 20.63 22.24
N THR A 881 -56.40 19.55 21.84
CA THR A 881 -55.72 18.62 22.75
C THR A 881 -54.49 19.28 23.37
N ILE A 882 -54.65 19.83 24.58
CA ILE A 882 -53.53 20.11 25.48
C ILE A 882 -53.07 18.75 26.04
N PRO A 883 -51.75 18.42 25.99
CA PRO A 883 -51.24 17.21 26.61
C PRO A 883 -51.64 17.14 28.08
N SER A 884 -52.11 15.97 28.50
CA SER A 884 -52.64 15.71 29.84
C SER A 884 -51.74 16.22 30.98
N ASN A 885 -52.30 16.42 32.18
CA ASN A 885 -51.51 16.71 33.39
C ASN A 885 -50.53 15.57 33.77
N LEU A 886 -50.63 14.40 33.09
CA LEU A 886 -49.69 13.28 33.14
C LEU A 886 -48.58 13.37 32.07
N SER A 887 -48.74 14.22 31.06
CA SER A 887 -47.73 14.55 30.05
C SER A 887 -46.71 15.53 30.63
N PRO A 888 -45.40 15.35 30.39
CA PRO A 888 -44.35 16.23 30.92
C PRO A 888 -44.35 17.65 30.30
N LEU A 889 -45.29 17.92 29.39
CA LEU A 889 -45.55 19.22 28.76
C LEU A 889 -46.72 19.97 29.42
N GLY A 890 -47.59 19.26 30.14
CA GLY A 890 -48.75 19.82 30.83
C GLY A 890 -48.40 20.39 32.20
N SER A 891 -49.32 21.20 32.74
CA SER A 891 -49.32 21.66 34.12
C SER A 891 -50.76 21.89 34.56
N SER A 892 -51.07 21.54 35.81
CA SER A 892 -52.35 21.89 36.46
C SER A 892 -52.47 23.38 36.80
N SER A 893 -51.38 24.16 36.66
CA SER A 893 -51.41 25.62 36.76
C SER A 893 -51.42 26.30 35.39
N ILE A 894 -52.42 27.15 35.18
CA ILE A 894 -52.54 28.05 34.03
C ILE A 894 -52.13 29.45 34.49
N VAL A 895 -51.06 29.99 33.91
CA VAL A 895 -50.51 31.31 34.25
C VAL A 895 -50.98 32.32 33.21
N GLU A 896 -51.90 33.21 33.57
CA GLU A 896 -52.25 34.38 32.73
C GLU A 896 -51.12 35.41 32.79
N LEU A 897 -50.64 35.84 31.63
CA LEU A 897 -49.46 36.72 31.49
C LEU A 897 -49.90 38.19 31.45
N SER A 898 -49.15 39.08 32.12
CA SER A 898 -49.40 40.52 32.06
C SER A 898 -49.09 41.10 30.68
N GLU A 899 -49.90 42.09 30.27
CA GLU A 899 -49.76 42.90 29.04
C GLU A 899 -48.57 43.88 29.15
N ASP A 900 -47.37 43.34 29.43
CA ASP A 900 -46.11 44.09 29.53
C ASP A 900 -45.40 44.21 28.16
N ASP A 901 -44.74 45.34 27.88
CA ASP A 901 -43.82 45.49 26.73
C ASP A 901 -42.72 44.41 26.67
N THR A 902 -42.38 43.81 27.82
CA THR A 902 -41.39 42.73 27.91
C THR A 902 -41.98 41.37 27.55
N MET A 903 -43.29 41.18 27.71
CA MET A 903 -44.04 40.00 27.29
C MET A 903 -44.22 40.02 25.77
N HIS A 904 -44.72 41.12 25.20
CA HIS A 904 -44.91 41.24 23.74
C HIS A 904 -43.60 41.01 22.97
N ARG A 905 -42.48 41.64 23.37
CA ARG A 905 -41.16 41.40 22.76
C ARG A 905 -40.65 39.96 22.90
N ALA A 906 -41.04 39.25 23.96
CA ALA A 906 -40.67 37.84 24.13
C ALA A 906 -41.50 36.93 23.22
N ILE A 907 -42.79 37.21 23.03
CA ILE A 907 -43.64 36.49 22.05
C ILE A 907 -43.17 36.77 20.62
N GLU A 908 -42.82 38.01 20.28
CA GLU A 908 -42.22 38.33 18.97
C GLU A 908 -40.90 37.58 18.74
N SER A 909 -40.02 37.53 19.74
CA SER A 909 -38.76 36.77 19.65
C SER A 909 -38.99 35.27 19.43
N PHE A 910 -40.04 34.73 20.05
CA PHE A 910 -40.45 33.34 19.87
C PHE A 910 -41.02 33.08 18.48
N ASP A 911 -41.92 33.93 17.97
CA ASP A 911 -42.51 33.76 16.63
C ASP A 911 -41.51 34.01 15.49
N ARG A 912 -40.46 34.81 15.73
CA ARG A 912 -39.29 34.91 14.83
C ARG A 912 -38.40 33.66 14.85
N THR A 913 -38.51 32.80 15.86
CA THR A 913 -37.75 31.54 15.94
C THR A 913 -38.51 30.45 15.18
N SER A 914 -37.98 29.99 14.04
CA SER A 914 -38.65 29.01 13.16
C SER A 914 -39.06 27.73 13.90
N ALA A 915 -40.20 27.16 13.50
CA ALA A 915 -40.69 25.87 13.96
C ALA A 915 -40.11 24.67 13.18
N LEU A 916 -39.45 24.92 12.04
CA LEU A 916 -38.72 23.92 11.27
C LEU A 916 -37.26 23.92 11.71
N ASP A 917 -36.61 22.76 11.72
CA ASP A 917 -35.14 22.70 11.84
C ASP A 917 -34.56 22.91 10.44
N SER A 918 -33.87 24.03 10.26
CA SER A 918 -33.61 24.62 8.95
C SER A 918 -32.10 24.66 8.69
N HIS A 919 -31.69 24.05 7.57
CA HIS A 919 -30.31 23.87 7.16
C HIS A 919 -29.99 24.64 5.87
N LYS A 920 -28.70 24.75 5.56
CA LYS A 920 -28.19 25.39 4.33
C LYS A 920 -26.99 24.65 3.75
N ALA A 921 -26.92 24.55 2.44
CA ALA A 921 -25.78 23.96 1.73
C ALA A 921 -25.51 24.70 0.41
N GLY A 922 -24.24 24.99 0.12
CA GLY A 922 -23.86 25.61 -1.15
C GLY A 922 -23.91 24.63 -2.31
N VAL A 923 -24.16 25.13 -3.53
CA VAL A 923 -24.12 24.31 -4.76
C VAL A 923 -23.25 25.02 -5.80
N ILE A 924 -22.14 24.38 -6.16
CA ILE A 924 -21.07 24.90 -7.02
C ILE A 924 -20.97 24.02 -8.27
N TYR A 925 -20.82 24.63 -9.45
CA TYR A 925 -20.59 23.93 -10.72
C TYR A 925 -19.19 24.24 -11.26
N ILE A 926 -18.36 23.21 -11.45
CA ILE A 926 -17.03 23.30 -12.05
C ILE A 926 -17.10 22.74 -13.48
N GLY A 927 -16.92 23.61 -14.48
CA GLY A 927 -16.91 23.23 -15.89
C GLY A 927 -15.55 22.74 -16.39
N GLU A 928 -15.52 22.27 -17.64
CA GLU A 928 -14.30 21.81 -18.31
C GLU A 928 -13.19 22.88 -18.27
N ARG A 929 -11.97 22.49 -17.88
CA ARG A 929 -10.79 23.37 -17.79
C ARG A 929 -10.97 24.58 -16.86
N GLN A 930 -11.88 24.54 -15.88
CA GLN A 930 -12.00 25.56 -14.83
C GLN A 930 -11.22 25.12 -13.58
N THR A 931 -10.22 25.92 -13.20
CA THR A 931 -9.26 25.62 -12.12
C THR A 931 -9.08 26.78 -11.13
N THR A 932 -9.86 27.85 -11.29
CA THR A 932 -9.70 29.13 -10.57
C THR A 932 -11.05 29.63 -10.08
N GLU A 933 -11.09 30.16 -8.85
CA GLU A 933 -12.30 30.61 -8.17
C GLU A 933 -13.15 31.56 -9.03
N GLU A 934 -12.52 32.58 -9.62
CA GLU A 934 -13.17 33.54 -10.52
C GLU A 934 -13.95 32.84 -11.65
N ARG A 935 -13.28 31.94 -12.38
CA ARG A 935 -13.87 31.30 -13.56
C ARG A 935 -15.02 30.37 -13.21
N ILE A 936 -15.06 29.87 -11.98
CA ILE A 936 -16.11 29.00 -11.47
C ILE A 936 -17.30 29.83 -10.94
N LEU A 937 -17.07 30.82 -10.08
CA LEU A 937 -18.16 31.61 -9.48
C LEU A 937 -18.86 32.54 -10.49
N ARG A 938 -18.19 32.90 -11.59
CA ARG A 938 -18.80 33.64 -12.71
C ARG A 938 -19.70 32.78 -13.61
N ASN A 939 -19.83 31.46 -13.38
CA ASN A 939 -20.72 30.59 -14.17
C ASN A 939 -22.19 31.02 -14.07
N ILE A 940 -22.79 31.34 -15.22
CA ILE A 940 -24.21 31.74 -15.35
C ILE A 940 -25.12 30.51 -15.52
N SER A 941 -24.61 29.42 -16.10
CA SER A 941 -25.32 28.14 -16.16
C SER A 941 -24.35 26.98 -16.35
N GLY A 942 -24.56 25.88 -15.64
CA GLY A 942 -23.87 24.63 -15.94
C GLY A 942 -24.46 23.87 -17.14
N SER A 943 -24.07 22.60 -17.24
CA SER A 943 -24.53 21.63 -18.23
C SER A 943 -26.01 21.19 -18.02
N PRO A 944 -26.64 20.52 -18.99
CA PRO A 944 -28.04 20.07 -18.90
C PRO A 944 -28.29 19.06 -17.77
N ASP A 945 -27.36 18.12 -17.55
CA ASP A 945 -27.38 17.18 -16.43
C ASP A 945 -27.30 17.88 -15.06
N TYR A 946 -26.49 18.93 -14.92
CA TYR A 946 -26.47 19.78 -13.73
C TYR A 946 -27.80 20.49 -13.51
N LYS A 947 -28.50 20.93 -14.58
CA LYS A 947 -29.84 21.54 -14.46
C LYS A 947 -30.91 20.52 -14.06
N ASP A 948 -30.88 19.33 -14.65
CA ASP A 948 -31.72 18.20 -14.24
C ASP A 948 -31.51 17.90 -12.74
N PHE A 949 -30.26 17.83 -12.30
CA PHE A 949 -29.90 17.63 -10.89
C PHE A 949 -30.39 18.74 -9.96
N ILE A 950 -30.20 20.03 -10.31
CA ILE A 950 -30.71 21.16 -9.51
C ILE A 950 -32.23 21.07 -9.34
N HIS A 951 -32.95 20.80 -10.44
CA HIS A 951 -34.41 20.70 -10.44
C HIS A 951 -34.89 19.56 -9.52
N ASP A 952 -34.20 18.41 -9.55
CA ASP A 952 -34.60 17.23 -8.78
C ASP A 952 -34.14 17.28 -7.29
N LEU A 953 -33.45 18.35 -6.84
CA LEU A 953 -33.07 18.57 -5.43
C LEU A 953 -34.21 19.10 -4.54
N GLY A 954 -35.18 19.85 -5.08
CA GLY A 954 -36.19 20.58 -4.31
C GLY A 954 -37.15 21.40 -5.19
N THR A 955 -37.94 22.29 -4.58
CA THR A 955 -38.82 23.25 -5.30
C THR A 955 -38.08 24.56 -5.60
N VAL A 956 -38.50 25.24 -6.66
CA VAL A 956 -38.00 26.59 -7.01
C VAL A 956 -38.84 27.62 -6.25
N GLU A 957 -38.26 28.23 -5.22
CA GLU A 957 -38.94 29.20 -4.37
C GLU A 957 -38.51 30.64 -4.68
N VAL A 958 -39.47 31.57 -4.63
CA VAL A 958 -39.21 33.02 -4.75
C VAL A 958 -38.50 33.52 -3.48
N LEU A 959 -37.50 34.39 -3.64
CA LEU A 959 -36.79 35.02 -2.53
C LEU A 959 -37.44 36.33 -2.06
N GLN A 960 -37.95 37.14 -3.00
CA GLN A 960 -38.57 38.43 -2.66
C GLN A 960 -39.84 38.23 -1.82
N GLY A 961 -39.88 38.82 -0.62
CA GLY A 961 -41.00 38.64 0.31
C GLY A 961 -41.14 37.22 0.91
N ALA A 962 -40.10 36.38 0.81
CA ALA A 962 -40.11 35.01 1.31
C ALA A 962 -40.54 34.89 2.78
N LYS A 963 -41.60 34.09 3.02
CA LYS A 963 -42.14 33.77 4.35
C LYS A 963 -41.31 32.71 5.11
N TYR A 964 -40.58 31.86 4.37
CA TYR A 964 -39.73 30.79 4.91
C TYR A 964 -38.37 31.32 5.40
N ASN A 965 -37.46 30.45 5.86
CA ASN A 965 -36.15 30.89 6.32
C ASN A 965 -35.11 30.86 5.19
N THR A 966 -34.85 32.00 4.54
CA THR A 966 -33.89 32.13 3.43
C THR A 966 -32.40 31.94 3.78
N GLN A 967 -32.06 31.56 5.02
CA GLN A 967 -30.71 31.14 5.47
C GLN A 967 -29.54 32.12 5.24
N GLY A 968 -29.84 33.38 4.90
CA GLY A 968 -28.87 34.44 4.62
C GLY A 968 -29.05 35.11 3.27
N LEU A 969 -29.81 34.50 2.35
CA LEU A 969 -30.17 35.10 1.07
C LEU A 969 -31.14 36.28 1.27
N ASP A 970 -30.93 37.34 0.48
CA ASP A 970 -31.75 38.55 0.42
C ASP A 970 -33.24 38.26 0.12
N ARG A 971 -34.12 39.12 0.63
CA ARG A 971 -35.59 39.06 0.47
C ARG A 971 -36.21 40.36 -0.05
N VAL A 972 -35.41 41.41 -0.27
CA VAL A 972 -35.90 42.78 -0.52
C VAL A 972 -35.47 43.25 -1.90
N ASP A 973 -34.17 43.26 -2.17
CA ASP A 973 -33.55 43.93 -3.33
C ASP A 973 -33.20 42.95 -4.47
N ASN A 974 -33.53 41.66 -4.32
CA ASN A 974 -33.18 40.54 -5.22
C ASN A 974 -31.65 40.40 -5.47
N MET A 975 -30.83 40.81 -4.51
CA MET A 975 -29.36 40.86 -4.65
C MET A 975 -28.73 39.48 -4.81
N ASP A 976 -29.33 38.44 -4.24
CA ASP A 976 -28.87 37.04 -4.41
C ASP A 976 -29.63 36.30 -5.54
N GLY A 977 -30.44 37.03 -6.31
CA GLY A 977 -31.32 36.51 -7.35
C GLY A 977 -32.80 36.52 -6.95
N PRO A 978 -33.72 36.30 -7.91
CA PRO A 978 -35.16 36.27 -7.64
C PRO A 978 -35.68 34.95 -7.05
N HIS A 979 -34.94 33.85 -7.25
CA HIS A 979 -35.35 32.50 -6.85
C HIS A 979 -34.16 31.69 -6.33
N THR A 980 -34.42 30.68 -5.50
CA THR A 980 -33.47 29.60 -5.18
C THR A 980 -34.15 28.24 -5.14
N ILE A 981 -33.39 27.17 -4.91
CA ILE A 981 -33.96 25.85 -4.59
C ILE A 981 -34.08 25.68 -3.08
N VAL A 982 -35.24 25.20 -2.64
CA VAL A 982 -35.50 24.79 -1.26
C VAL A 982 -36.04 23.36 -1.27
N TRP A 983 -35.57 22.53 -0.35
CA TRP A 983 -36.25 21.27 -0.04
C TRP A 983 -36.89 21.38 1.34
N HIS A 984 -38.18 21.06 1.44
CA HIS A 984 -38.92 21.08 2.70
C HIS A 984 -39.58 19.72 2.99
N SER A 985 -39.65 19.41 4.29
CA SER A 985 -40.43 18.33 4.87
C SER A 985 -41.32 18.90 5.97
N ARG A 986 -42.14 18.06 6.63
CA ARG A 986 -43.04 18.48 7.72
C ARG A 986 -42.33 19.12 8.92
N VAL A 987 -41.02 18.89 9.07
CA VAL A 987 -40.22 19.26 10.24
C VAL A 987 -38.84 19.83 9.92
N THR A 988 -38.28 19.52 8.74
CA THR A 988 -36.95 19.98 8.32
C THR A 988 -36.99 20.73 7.00
N GLU A 989 -36.08 21.68 6.85
CA GLU A 989 -35.90 22.54 5.67
C GLU A 989 -34.42 22.53 5.27
N LEU A 990 -34.11 22.55 3.97
CA LEU A 990 -32.76 22.70 3.43
C LEU A 990 -32.81 23.70 2.27
N VAL A 991 -32.25 24.89 2.50
CA VAL A 991 -32.08 25.92 1.47
C VAL A 991 -30.75 25.70 0.76
N TYR A 992 -30.74 25.73 -0.57
CA TYR A 992 -29.51 25.63 -1.34
C TYR A 992 -29.01 27.01 -1.76
N HIS A 993 -27.71 27.26 -1.60
CA HIS A 993 -27.07 28.48 -2.11
C HIS A 993 -26.46 28.20 -3.49
N VAL A 994 -27.31 28.25 -4.52
CA VAL A 994 -26.95 27.84 -5.89
C VAL A 994 -26.21 28.94 -6.64
N THR A 995 -24.89 28.79 -6.80
CA THR A 995 -24.00 29.85 -7.33
C THR A 995 -24.34 30.29 -8.77
N THR A 996 -24.99 29.43 -9.56
CA THR A 996 -25.44 29.76 -10.93
C THR A 996 -26.82 30.39 -11.00
N MET A 997 -27.58 30.44 -9.90
CA MET A 997 -28.86 31.18 -9.83
C MET A 997 -28.65 32.61 -9.30
N MET A 998 -27.58 32.82 -8.52
CA MET A 998 -27.11 34.14 -8.10
C MET A 998 -26.60 34.97 -9.29
N PRO A 999 -27.03 36.23 -9.46
CA PRO A 999 -26.60 37.08 -10.57
C PRO A 999 -25.11 37.43 -10.52
N ASN A 1000 -24.56 37.77 -11.68
CA ASN A 1000 -23.25 38.43 -11.79
C ASN A 1000 -23.48 39.94 -11.90
N SER A 1001 -22.63 40.75 -11.25
CA SER A 1001 -22.51 42.18 -11.50
C SER A 1001 -21.43 42.47 -12.54
N ASP A 1002 -21.35 43.73 -13.01
CA ASP A 1002 -20.33 44.16 -13.98
C ASP A 1002 -18.89 44.06 -13.43
N ASP A 1003 -18.72 44.18 -12.11
CA ASP A 1003 -17.46 43.86 -11.43
C ASP A 1003 -17.38 42.36 -11.05
N ALA A 1004 -16.32 41.71 -11.53
CA ALA A 1004 -15.99 40.34 -11.17
C ALA A 1004 -15.61 40.21 -9.68
N GLY A 1005 -14.96 41.22 -9.10
CA GLY A 1005 -14.57 41.24 -7.68
C GLY A 1005 -15.78 41.22 -6.75
N GLU A 1006 -16.74 42.11 -6.99
CA GLU A 1006 -18.03 42.14 -6.31
C GLU A 1006 -18.82 40.83 -6.51
N THR A 1007 -18.91 40.31 -7.74
CA THR A 1007 -19.57 39.03 -8.06
C THR A 1007 -19.01 37.88 -7.22
N ILE A 1008 -17.68 37.72 -7.21
CA ILE A 1008 -16.99 36.69 -6.40
C ILE A 1008 -17.31 36.91 -4.92
N THR A 1009 -17.17 38.14 -4.42
CA THR A 1009 -17.36 38.48 -3.00
C THR A 1009 -18.78 38.18 -2.52
N ARG A 1010 -19.80 38.48 -3.34
CA ARG A 1010 -21.22 38.20 -3.04
C ARG A 1010 -21.49 36.70 -2.95
N LYS A 1011 -21.11 35.93 -3.98
CA LYS A 1011 -21.36 34.47 -3.97
C LYS A 1011 -20.55 33.76 -2.88
N LYS A 1012 -19.28 34.14 -2.69
CA LYS A 1012 -18.38 33.58 -1.66
C LYS A 1012 -18.86 33.86 -0.24
N ARG A 1013 -19.55 34.98 0.03
CA ARG A 1013 -20.17 35.29 1.32
C ARG A 1013 -21.19 34.21 1.75
N HIS A 1014 -21.85 33.56 0.81
CA HIS A 1014 -22.78 32.47 1.12
C HIS A 1014 -22.03 31.15 1.26
N ILE A 1015 -21.45 30.65 0.17
CA ILE A 1015 -20.82 29.31 0.13
C ILE A 1015 -19.63 29.12 1.09
N GLY A 1016 -18.86 30.19 1.38
CA GLY A 1016 -17.74 30.15 2.34
C GLY A 1016 -18.17 30.19 3.81
N ASN A 1017 -19.44 30.51 4.06
CA ASN A 1017 -20.12 30.43 5.35
C ASN A 1017 -21.06 29.21 5.42
N ASP A 1018 -21.06 28.33 4.41
CA ASP A 1018 -21.78 27.06 4.42
C ASP A 1018 -20.84 25.93 4.91
N HIS A 1019 -21.35 25.11 5.84
CA HIS A 1019 -20.60 23.98 6.38
C HIS A 1019 -20.40 22.85 5.37
N VAL A 1020 -21.41 22.66 4.50
CA VAL A 1020 -21.47 21.62 3.47
C VAL A 1020 -21.65 22.28 2.11
N ASN A 1021 -20.79 21.92 1.15
CA ASN A 1021 -20.85 22.42 -0.23
C ASN A 1021 -20.96 21.25 -1.22
N ILE A 1022 -22.01 21.22 -2.04
CA ILE A 1022 -22.18 20.26 -3.13
C ILE A 1022 -21.43 20.78 -4.36
N VAL A 1023 -20.54 19.97 -4.92
CA VAL A 1023 -19.67 20.33 -6.05
C VAL A 1023 -19.96 19.43 -7.24
N PHE A 1024 -20.63 19.95 -8.26
CA PHE A 1024 -20.85 19.25 -9.53
C PHE A 1024 -19.65 19.50 -10.45
N ASN A 1025 -18.87 18.45 -10.70
CA ASN A 1025 -17.52 18.51 -11.25
C ASN A 1025 -17.43 17.89 -12.64
N ASN A 1026 -17.53 18.72 -13.67
CA ASN A 1026 -17.31 18.36 -15.08
C ASN A 1026 -15.89 18.77 -15.56
N SER A 1027 -14.93 18.96 -14.63
CA SER A 1027 -13.52 19.20 -15.01
C SER A 1027 -12.79 17.94 -15.47
N GLY A 1028 -13.26 16.76 -15.04
CA GLY A 1028 -12.59 15.47 -15.21
C GLY A 1028 -11.40 15.23 -14.27
N GLN A 1029 -11.09 16.18 -13.38
CA GLN A 1029 -10.05 16.03 -12.36
C GLN A 1029 -10.67 15.50 -11.06
N ARG A 1030 -10.00 14.57 -10.37
CA ARG A 1030 -10.32 14.24 -8.97
C ARG A 1030 -9.85 15.39 -8.07
N LEU A 1031 -10.73 15.88 -7.22
CA LEU A 1031 -10.50 17.03 -6.35
C LEU A 1031 -10.64 16.60 -4.89
N ASP A 1032 -9.54 16.63 -4.14
CA ASP A 1032 -9.52 16.34 -2.70
C ASP A 1032 -9.91 17.58 -1.88
N PHE A 1033 -9.99 17.45 -0.55
CA PHE A 1033 -10.33 18.58 0.32
C PHE A 1033 -9.31 19.71 0.15
N THR A 1034 -8.02 19.38 0.01
CA THR A 1034 -6.96 20.38 -0.13
C THR A 1034 -7.12 21.18 -1.41
N ALA A 1035 -7.39 20.53 -2.55
CA ALA A 1035 -7.68 21.21 -3.81
C ALA A 1035 -8.94 22.09 -3.72
N LEU A 1036 -10.05 21.56 -3.19
CA LEU A 1036 -11.31 22.29 -3.08
C LEU A 1036 -11.21 23.49 -2.13
N TYR A 1037 -10.52 23.35 -1.00
CA TYR A 1037 -10.28 24.44 -0.05
C TYR A 1037 -9.33 25.51 -0.61
N ASN A 1038 -8.32 25.12 -1.40
CA ASN A 1038 -7.44 26.07 -2.07
C ASN A 1038 -8.16 26.86 -3.19
N ILE A 1039 -9.20 26.30 -3.80
CA ILE A 1039 -10.04 26.99 -4.79
C ILE A 1039 -11.13 27.83 -4.09
N PHE A 1040 -11.75 27.31 -3.02
CA PHE A 1040 -12.86 27.94 -2.29
C PHE A 1040 -12.58 28.01 -0.78
N PRO A 1041 -11.66 28.89 -0.32
CA PRO A 1041 -11.32 28.97 1.09
C PRO A 1041 -12.48 29.55 1.90
N GLY A 1042 -13.21 28.67 2.59
CA GLY A 1042 -14.30 28.99 3.52
C GLY A 1042 -13.90 28.67 4.95
N ALA A 1043 -14.03 29.64 5.86
CA ALA A 1043 -13.63 29.46 7.26
C ALA A 1043 -14.51 28.45 8.02
N PHE A 1044 -15.75 28.26 7.57
CA PHE A 1044 -16.76 27.41 8.22
C PHE A 1044 -17.03 26.10 7.48
N THR A 1045 -16.47 25.90 6.29
CA THR A 1045 -16.70 24.70 5.49
C THR A 1045 -15.93 23.50 6.06
N PHE A 1046 -16.65 22.42 6.33
CA PHE A 1046 -16.10 21.15 6.85
C PHE A 1046 -16.17 20.02 5.81
N VAL A 1047 -17.14 20.08 4.88
CA VAL A 1047 -17.45 18.97 3.96
C VAL A 1047 -17.73 19.50 2.55
N TYR A 1048 -17.16 18.83 1.56
CA TYR A 1048 -17.59 18.92 0.16
C TYR A 1048 -18.20 17.58 -0.27
N ILE A 1049 -19.35 17.61 -0.95
CA ILE A 1049 -19.94 16.43 -1.60
C ILE A 1049 -19.68 16.57 -3.10
N VAL A 1050 -18.73 15.81 -3.62
CA VAL A 1050 -18.29 15.88 -5.01
C VAL A 1050 -19.11 14.92 -5.85
N ILE A 1051 -19.68 15.43 -6.95
CA ILE A 1051 -20.40 14.67 -7.97
C ILE A 1051 -19.60 14.78 -9.27
N MET A 1052 -19.24 13.67 -9.89
CA MET A 1052 -18.51 13.65 -11.16
C MET A 1052 -19.12 12.61 -12.11
N PRO A 1053 -19.50 12.95 -13.36
CA PRO A 1053 -19.95 11.98 -14.35
C PRO A 1053 -18.93 10.84 -14.56
N THR A 1054 -19.40 9.59 -14.64
CA THR A 1054 -18.48 8.44 -14.69
C THR A 1054 -17.84 8.21 -16.05
N ALA A 1055 -18.50 8.63 -17.13
CA ALA A 1055 -17.87 8.89 -18.41
C ALA A 1055 -17.43 10.36 -18.47
N ARG A 1056 -16.26 10.61 -19.08
CA ARG A 1056 -15.83 11.98 -19.39
C ARG A 1056 -16.87 12.63 -20.32
N THR A 1057 -17.04 13.94 -20.20
CA THR A 1057 -17.89 14.77 -21.05
C THR A 1057 -17.15 16.07 -21.35
N SER A 1058 -17.05 16.49 -22.63
CA SER A 1058 -16.73 17.90 -22.92
C SER A 1058 -17.96 18.79 -22.72
N PHE A 1059 -17.75 20.10 -22.63
CA PHE A 1059 -18.86 21.05 -22.55
C PHE A 1059 -19.80 21.01 -23.78
N VAL A 1060 -19.33 20.50 -24.93
CA VAL A 1060 -20.15 20.34 -26.14
C VAL A 1060 -20.96 19.04 -26.09
N GLU A 1061 -20.32 17.91 -25.79
CA GLU A 1061 -21.01 16.59 -25.71
C GLU A 1061 -22.05 16.54 -24.59
N ALA A 1062 -21.81 17.25 -23.47
CA ALA A 1062 -22.81 17.43 -22.43
C ALA A 1062 -24.11 18.11 -22.93
N ARG A 1063 -24.09 18.74 -24.12
CA ARG A 1063 -25.21 19.47 -24.74
C ARG A 1063 -25.69 18.86 -26.06
N THR A 1064 -25.14 17.71 -26.47
CA THR A 1064 -25.60 16.91 -27.63
C THR A 1064 -25.89 15.48 -27.19
N GLU A 1065 -24.87 14.75 -26.74
CA GLU A 1065 -24.97 13.34 -26.37
C GLU A 1065 -25.76 13.15 -25.06
N ASN A 1066 -25.42 13.91 -24.00
CA ASN A 1066 -26.07 13.73 -22.69
C ASN A 1066 -27.57 14.10 -22.73
N THR A 1067 -28.00 14.96 -23.64
CA THR A 1067 -29.42 15.30 -23.80
C THR A 1067 -30.23 14.15 -24.38
N ASP A 1068 -29.64 13.36 -25.28
CA ASP A 1068 -30.32 12.24 -25.95
C ASP A 1068 -30.27 10.96 -25.10
N ILE A 1069 -29.23 10.79 -24.28
CA ILE A 1069 -29.14 9.71 -23.27
C ILE A 1069 -30.16 9.95 -22.15
N ARG A 1070 -30.97 8.93 -21.85
CA ARG A 1070 -31.98 8.99 -20.77
C ARG A 1070 -31.35 9.22 -19.41
N ARG A 1071 -31.99 10.01 -18.52
CA ARG A 1071 -31.52 10.26 -17.13
C ARG A 1071 -31.16 8.96 -16.38
N GLU A 1072 -31.91 7.90 -16.63
CA GLU A 1072 -31.75 6.53 -16.11
C GLU A 1072 -30.46 5.81 -16.53
N GLU A 1073 -29.86 6.21 -17.64
CA GLU A 1073 -28.66 5.61 -18.26
C GLU A 1073 -27.41 6.50 -18.04
N ARG A 1074 -27.57 7.66 -17.40
CA ARG A 1074 -26.49 8.55 -16.96
C ARG A 1074 -26.06 8.15 -15.55
N PHE A 1075 -24.79 7.83 -15.36
CA PHE A 1075 -24.22 7.45 -14.07
C PHE A 1075 -23.21 8.48 -13.56
N TYR A 1076 -23.23 8.70 -12.24
CA TYR A 1076 -22.38 9.68 -11.57
C TYR A 1076 -21.68 9.02 -10.39
N SER A 1077 -20.39 9.32 -10.26
CA SER A 1077 -19.62 9.05 -9.04
C SER A 1077 -19.91 10.13 -8.00
N VAL A 1078 -20.13 9.73 -6.76
CA VAL A 1078 -20.40 10.58 -5.60
C VAL A 1078 -19.41 10.26 -4.49
N GLU A 1079 -18.72 11.27 -3.97
CA GLU A 1079 -17.69 11.14 -2.93
C GLU A 1079 -17.83 12.29 -1.90
N THR A 1080 -17.96 11.95 -0.61
CA THR A 1080 -17.99 12.92 0.50
C THR A 1080 -16.58 13.13 1.00
N VAL A 1081 -16.06 14.34 0.79
CA VAL A 1081 -14.68 14.73 1.03
C VAL A 1081 -14.64 15.72 2.20
N THR A 1082 -14.09 15.30 3.35
CA THR A 1082 -14.11 16.08 4.61
C THR A 1082 -12.78 16.76 4.92
N ARG A 1083 -12.83 17.79 5.78
CA ARG A 1083 -11.64 18.48 6.29
C ARG A 1083 -10.80 17.52 7.15
N PRO A 1084 -9.45 17.60 7.17
CA PRO A 1084 -8.62 16.60 7.86
C PRO A 1084 -8.82 16.44 9.38
N ASP A 1085 -9.45 17.40 10.08
CA ASP A 1085 -9.86 17.27 11.48
C ASP A 1085 -11.29 16.74 11.66
N TYR A 1086 -12.11 16.71 10.60
CA TYR A 1086 -13.52 16.30 10.63
C TYR A 1086 -13.66 14.83 10.21
N PRO A 1087 -14.24 13.96 11.06
CA PRO A 1087 -14.26 12.51 10.84
C PRO A 1087 -15.18 12.10 9.67
N ASN A 1088 -14.62 11.42 8.67
CA ASN A 1088 -15.37 10.96 7.50
C ASN A 1088 -16.18 9.68 7.77
N VAL A 1089 -17.39 9.86 8.29
CA VAL A 1089 -18.36 8.81 8.62
C VAL A 1089 -19.50 8.72 7.60
N SER A 1090 -19.36 9.37 6.44
CA SER A 1090 -20.40 9.44 5.43
C SER A 1090 -20.62 8.09 4.70
N PRO A 1091 -21.85 7.75 4.27
CA PRO A 1091 -22.11 6.61 3.39
C PRO A 1091 -21.37 6.65 2.04
N SER A 1092 -20.88 7.82 1.65
CA SER A 1092 -20.07 8.05 0.44
C SER A 1092 -18.64 8.50 0.77
N ALA A 1093 -18.09 8.09 1.92
CA ALA A 1093 -16.72 8.41 2.33
C ALA A 1093 -15.64 7.97 1.33
N ASP A 1094 -15.95 7.00 0.47
CA ASP A 1094 -15.27 6.71 -0.78
C ASP A 1094 -16.29 6.64 -1.94
N GLU A 1095 -15.80 6.73 -3.18
CA GLU A 1095 -16.58 6.71 -4.43
C GLU A 1095 -17.74 5.69 -4.42
N LYS A 1096 -18.97 6.18 -4.62
CA LYS A 1096 -20.17 5.39 -4.89
C LYS A 1096 -20.74 5.79 -6.25
N VAL A 1097 -21.30 4.84 -7.00
CA VAL A 1097 -21.94 5.13 -8.30
C VAL A 1097 -23.45 5.12 -8.15
N VAL A 1098 -24.10 6.17 -8.67
CA VAL A 1098 -25.54 6.43 -8.53
C VAL A 1098 -26.09 6.85 -9.90
N SER A 1099 -27.31 6.42 -10.24
CA SER A 1099 -27.99 6.81 -11.48
C SER A 1099 -28.53 8.24 -11.42
N GLY A 1100 -28.71 8.88 -12.58
CA GLY A 1100 -29.17 10.26 -12.67
C GLY A 1100 -30.57 10.51 -12.10
N VAL A 1101 -31.38 9.47 -11.91
CA VAL A 1101 -32.70 9.58 -11.26
C VAL A 1101 -32.57 9.59 -9.73
N SER A 1102 -31.73 8.72 -9.16
CA SER A 1102 -31.56 8.60 -7.71
C SER A 1102 -30.57 9.61 -7.11
N LEU A 1103 -29.69 10.21 -7.94
CA LEU A 1103 -28.64 11.15 -7.56
C LEU A 1103 -29.14 12.29 -6.63
N ALA A 1104 -30.19 13.01 -7.01
CA ALA A 1104 -30.65 14.19 -6.27
C ALA A 1104 -31.37 13.84 -4.95
N GLY A 1105 -31.91 12.62 -4.82
CA GLY A 1105 -32.41 12.09 -3.55
C GLY A 1105 -31.26 11.65 -2.64
N TYR A 1106 -30.27 10.95 -3.20
CA TYR A 1106 -29.11 10.44 -2.48
C TYR A 1106 -28.24 11.58 -1.91
N VAL A 1107 -27.83 12.54 -2.76
CA VAL A 1107 -26.98 13.68 -2.35
C VAL A 1107 -27.67 14.57 -1.31
N ARG A 1108 -28.98 14.78 -1.42
CA ARG A 1108 -29.79 15.51 -0.42
C ARG A 1108 -29.81 14.82 0.94
N ASN A 1109 -29.87 13.48 0.97
CA ASN A 1109 -29.75 12.71 2.22
C ASN A 1109 -28.35 12.80 2.85
N LEU A 1110 -27.29 12.79 2.04
CA LEU A 1110 -25.92 13.05 2.52
C LEU A 1110 -25.82 14.48 3.11
N ALA A 1111 -26.23 15.49 2.34
CA ALA A 1111 -26.14 16.90 2.72
C ALA A 1111 -26.86 17.20 4.05
N LEU A 1112 -28.07 16.65 4.26
CA LEU A 1112 -28.79 16.77 5.53
C LEU A 1112 -28.01 16.15 6.71
N ASN A 1113 -27.50 14.93 6.54
CA ASN A 1113 -26.77 14.23 7.61
C ASN A 1113 -25.47 14.97 7.98
N GLU A 1114 -24.73 15.46 6.98
CA GLU A 1114 -23.49 16.25 7.17
C GLU A 1114 -23.78 17.66 7.70
N CYS A 1115 -24.93 18.28 7.40
CA CYS A 1115 -25.34 19.55 8.00
C CYS A 1115 -25.58 19.39 9.52
N ILE A 1116 -26.35 18.38 9.93
CA ILE A 1116 -26.61 18.08 11.35
C ILE A 1116 -25.30 17.77 12.08
N MET A 1117 -24.40 17.01 11.44
CA MET A 1117 -23.08 16.66 11.99
C MET A 1117 -22.15 17.88 12.10
N SER A 1118 -22.13 18.74 11.09
CA SER A 1118 -21.36 19.99 11.08
C SER A 1118 -21.81 20.97 12.16
N LEU A 1119 -23.12 21.11 12.37
CA LEU A 1119 -23.67 21.95 13.46
C LEU A 1119 -23.21 21.44 14.83
N MET A 1120 -23.18 20.12 15.05
CA MET A 1120 -22.64 19.52 16.28
C MET A 1120 -21.13 19.70 16.41
N TRP A 1121 -20.39 19.55 15.31
CA TRP A 1121 -18.94 19.73 15.29
C TRP A 1121 -18.51 21.17 15.57
N ALA A 1122 -19.33 22.14 15.16
CA ALA A 1122 -19.15 23.55 15.48
C ALA A 1122 -19.48 23.86 16.95
N SER A 1123 -20.58 23.33 17.50
CA SER A 1123 -21.02 23.66 18.87
C SER A 1123 -20.22 22.99 19.99
N ARG A 1124 -19.45 21.94 19.70
CA ARG A 1124 -18.78 21.05 20.69
C ARG A 1124 -17.93 21.74 21.77
N SER A 1125 -17.43 22.96 21.54
CA SER A 1125 -16.67 23.73 22.52
C SER A 1125 -17.54 24.54 23.49
N GLU A 1126 -18.79 24.82 23.12
CA GLU A 1126 -19.75 25.59 23.92
C GLU A 1126 -20.79 24.68 24.59
N SER A 1127 -21.21 23.62 23.88
CA SER A 1127 -22.32 22.75 24.28
C SER A 1127 -22.22 21.36 23.65
N ALA A 1128 -22.42 20.33 24.47
CA ALA A 1128 -22.58 18.92 24.07
C ALA A 1128 -24.01 18.57 23.59
N ASP A 1129 -24.85 19.59 23.37
CA ASP A 1129 -26.27 19.47 23.02
C ASP A 1129 -26.57 20.10 21.67
N TYR A 1130 -27.38 19.41 20.85
CA TYR A 1130 -27.75 19.84 19.50
C TYR A 1130 -28.55 21.16 19.50
N PRO A 1131 -28.12 22.20 18.75
CA PRO A 1131 -28.75 23.51 18.74
C PRO A 1131 -30.00 23.59 17.83
N SER A 1132 -30.99 22.70 18.04
CA SER A 1132 -32.23 22.72 17.25
C SER A 1132 -33.08 23.97 17.50
N SER A 1133 -33.81 24.38 16.46
CA SER A 1133 -34.81 25.46 16.57
C SER A 1133 -35.90 25.12 17.61
N TRP A 1134 -36.31 23.85 17.67
CA TRP A 1134 -37.27 23.33 18.65
C TRP A 1134 -36.77 23.45 20.10
N ARG A 1135 -35.50 23.14 20.38
CA ARG A 1135 -34.94 23.33 21.73
C ARG A 1135 -34.81 24.79 22.09
N SER A 1136 -34.42 25.67 21.15
CA SER A 1136 -34.46 27.11 21.37
C SER A 1136 -35.86 27.58 21.78
N ARG A 1137 -36.90 27.14 21.06
CA ARG A 1137 -38.31 27.43 21.39
C ARG A 1137 -38.73 26.88 22.75
N LEU A 1138 -38.35 25.64 23.11
CA LEU A 1138 -38.57 25.06 24.44
C LEU A 1138 -37.90 25.88 25.56
N HIS A 1139 -36.63 26.28 25.38
CA HIS A 1139 -35.90 27.09 26.36
C HIS A 1139 -36.49 28.51 26.49
N GLN A 1140 -37.02 29.09 25.42
CA GLN A 1140 -37.74 30.37 25.47
C GLN A 1140 -39.06 30.25 26.25
N LEU A 1141 -39.84 29.18 26.03
CA LEU A 1141 -41.08 28.92 26.77
C LEU A 1141 -40.83 28.65 28.25
N ARG A 1142 -39.77 27.90 28.61
CA ARG A 1142 -39.34 27.75 30.02
C ARG A 1142 -38.94 29.08 30.66
N ARG A 1143 -38.12 29.90 29.98
CA ARG A 1143 -37.72 31.23 30.48
C ARG A 1143 -38.91 32.18 30.66
N LEU A 1144 -40.02 31.98 29.94
CA LEU A 1144 -41.30 32.63 30.20
C LEU A 1144 -42.00 32.04 31.44
N ALA A 1145 -42.10 30.71 31.54
CA ALA A 1145 -42.65 30.02 32.70
C ALA A 1145 -41.99 30.46 34.01
N ASP A 1146 -40.66 30.40 34.07
CA ASP A 1146 -39.85 30.73 35.24
C ASP A 1146 -40.06 32.20 35.66
N ARG A 1147 -40.14 33.13 34.69
CA ARG A 1147 -40.29 34.57 34.94
C ARG A 1147 -41.66 34.97 35.46
N TYR A 1148 -42.72 34.27 35.07
CA TYR A 1148 -44.10 34.65 35.42
C TYR A 1148 -44.69 33.79 36.54
N SER A 1149 -44.24 32.54 36.73
CA SER A 1149 -44.53 31.78 37.95
C SER A 1149 -43.90 32.43 39.19
N ALA A 1150 -42.63 32.85 39.10
CA ALA A 1150 -41.94 33.58 40.17
C ALA A 1150 -42.42 35.03 40.41
N LYS A 1151 -43.51 35.46 39.74
CA LYS A 1151 -44.24 36.71 40.01
C LYS A 1151 -45.61 36.48 40.67
N GLN A 1152 -46.08 35.23 40.79
CA GLN A 1152 -47.41 34.88 41.31
C GLN A 1152 -47.39 34.19 42.68
N GLY A 1153 -46.20 33.91 43.23
CA GLY A 1153 -45.97 33.51 44.62
C GLY A 1153 -45.17 34.57 45.38
#